data_AF-A0A0L0VNT0-F1
#
_entry.id   AF-A0A0L0VNT0-F1
#
_cell.length_a   1.000
_cell.length_b   1.000
_cell.length_c   1.000
_cell.angle_alpha   90.00
_cell.angle_beta   90.00
_cell.angle_gamma   90.00
#
_symmetry.space_group_name_H-M   'P 1'
#
loop_
_entity.id
_entity.type
_entity.pdbx_description
1 polymer ?
#
loop_
_entity_poly.entity_id
_entity_poly.type
_entity_poly.pdbx_seq_one_letter_code
_entity_poly.pdbx_strand_id
1 'polypeptide(L)'
;MPKKIDWEWEKQFFKKTTDEEGPTTKWICRYCSERVLINWQRHSRLPTHQTRISECDPDLDGTTRGNVSEESRLSTVNVANDSSDKESNLGFEENVLDQDGLLQEIEDTPMDINVSTEEAPTIDMFEAAKENGPKTSNLGDIDWTDLIPDTLDQILHEEEEEYEHVCQFDEENREDDIENETGESGKDSPWFPFWNKNILKIVFDLNLPGWEALRRERKKIREICSVSLNEKTSSTGKTCFALSVSAKEIIKQELLNPLVNQHMEYFPQDSEGQNIFKLSQSQRWLSELSPKTRVQMCTSNNKQYYIFEPVQLRNSVDIVIPIFFYKKHDRTFSKCVRPEISSKSAGSELVLQIDSHLTFNDPRLISFPIEKLDLIYPDICLKSGRKLADFCNDCITELDCGIFEQIPLPNPWRTKANKQIIRHVPISLYCDDTSGNVSKQYNKHMSYYFTLSGLPPRLANQEYNCHFLSTSNTAGALELGQQVVPELNEMVREGYDAYNAILEKDVLVMTPVLAFLGDSPMHAEITNTPVPSSSLNPCRFCDLCASSKNNKTTMEYLTRFLQKSPHGTNCPNQLQHWPKMKTDSKKLWDVAKAKKSEKKTDKESILYGVRDQINRHFAAEIYQLKKQKKKLTKNKEPIPQNMKCDIPQHILDIEKNNPDDLFNPFLELEGFDGLKHTPVEILHIFLLGMWINKPKFHMLLHLPASIRRYGPASLFATEKFESYNGILRNVSVHSNRQSPGRDIAITFSNYNSFRHIFSGGLLYDQKKKQFFKPTSHVTNIFTLNPNIQVSFGYNHLTASKKESYPSPKKKAVLKTDSRDAPEDLRQHYRYHSIQQICELDLNQKQVLKKGSFVLFNLPLAQQPERPTVGKINSIWCVQKPQHQSRYLLHLTILKKKGVNDWYQMQEFKVTSKSLFVNTTAVASTLNFQHNCHNGNCTLTKTKTVRIERIDSVVKALEVTHGNRLDYILNTCSLHAINFHQKTAKLEFRTIEPLEWLNAMHEAQVKYVGRPVRLANSGRPCVDRPVRRVGLTPWKACPLADLIVS
;
A
#
# COMPACT_ATOMS: atom_id res chain seq x y z
N MET A 1 -16.09 1.71 -34.32
CA MET A 1 -16.52 0.30 -34.17
C MET A 1 -16.02 -0.46 -35.38
N PRO A 2 -15.49 -1.69 -35.24
CA PRO A 2 -15.36 -2.57 -36.40
C PRO A 2 -16.76 -2.94 -36.90
N LYS A 3 -16.99 -2.84 -38.21
CA LYS A 3 -18.28 -3.19 -38.83
C LYS A 3 -18.50 -4.70 -38.75
N LYS A 4 -19.76 -5.14 -38.54
CA LYS A 4 -20.12 -6.57 -38.63
C LYS A 4 -19.79 -7.09 -40.05
N ILE A 5 -19.14 -8.25 -40.11
CA ILE A 5 -19.04 -9.05 -41.34
C ILE A 5 -20.34 -9.82 -41.48
N ASP A 6 -20.92 -9.85 -42.69
CA ASP A 6 -22.05 -10.72 -42.99
C ASP A 6 -21.52 -12.13 -43.34
N TRP A 7 -21.82 -13.08 -42.48
CA TRP A 7 -21.36 -14.45 -42.62
C TRP A 7 -22.23 -15.30 -43.55
N GLU A 8 -23.43 -14.86 -43.93
CA GLU A 8 -24.21 -15.58 -44.94
C GLU A 8 -23.61 -15.33 -46.33
N TRP A 9 -23.25 -14.08 -46.64
CA TRP A 9 -22.62 -13.70 -47.92
C TRP A 9 -21.22 -14.34 -48.09
N GLU A 10 -20.33 -14.21 -47.10
CA GLU A 10 -18.97 -14.79 -47.15
C GLU A 10 -18.96 -16.33 -47.39
N LYS A 11 -20.03 -17.03 -47.01
CA LYS A 11 -20.13 -18.49 -47.08
C LYS A 11 -20.24 -19.01 -48.51
N GLN A 12 -20.72 -18.21 -49.46
CA GLN A 12 -20.92 -18.62 -50.87
C GLN A 12 -19.60 -18.98 -51.57
N PHE A 13 -18.49 -18.38 -51.14
CA PHE A 13 -17.15 -18.58 -51.69
C PHE A 13 -16.49 -19.89 -51.21
N PHE A 14 -17.18 -20.68 -50.39
CA PHE A 14 -16.69 -21.95 -49.83
C PHE A 14 -17.59 -23.13 -50.17
N LYS A 15 -17.02 -24.19 -50.73
CA LYS A 15 -17.70 -25.48 -50.97
C LYS A 15 -17.50 -26.38 -49.75
N LYS A 16 -18.57 -26.87 -49.15
CA LYS A 16 -18.50 -27.94 -48.13
C LYS A 16 -18.17 -29.26 -48.83
N THR A 17 -17.15 -29.97 -48.36
CA THR A 17 -16.86 -31.34 -48.81
C THR A 17 -17.64 -32.31 -47.94
N THR A 18 -18.60 -33.01 -48.53
CA THR A 18 -19.33 -34.11 -47.90
C THR A 18 -18.59 -35.42 -48.15
N ASP A 19 -18.11 -36.04 -47.08
CA ASP A 19 -17.97 -37.49 -46.96
C ASP A 19 -18.32 -37.86 -45.52
N GLU A 20 -18.79 -39.08 -45.32
CA GLU A 20 -19.50 -39.51 -44.11
C GLU A 20 -18.53 -39.93 -42.99
N GLU A 21 -19.04 -40.00 -41.75
CA GLU A 21 -18.35 -40.49 -40.53
C GLU A 21 -17.09 -39.72 -40.05
N GLY A 22 -17.26 -38.44 -39.69
CA GLY A 22 -16.26 -37.71 -38.88
C GLY A 22 -16.80 -36.44 -38.20
N PRO A 23 -16.33 -36.06 -36.99
CA PRO A 23 -16.93 -34.98 -36.19
C PRO A 23 -16.59 -33.54 -36.65
N THR A 24 -15.83 -33.35 -37.73
CA THR A 24 -15.39 -32.02 -38.20
C THR A 24 -15.72 -31.79 -39.67
N THR A 25 -16.60 -30.82 -39.94
CA THR A 25 -16.95 -30.41 -41.31
C THR A 25 -15.79 -29.67 -41.97
N LYS A 26 -15.41 -30.10 -43.17
CA LYS A 26 -14.36 -29.52 -44.01
C LYS A 26 -14.93 -28.65 -45.14
N TRP A 27 -14.18 -27.62 -45.54
CA TRP A 27 -14.56 -26.62 -46.53
C TRP A 27 -13.41 -26.37 -47.51
N ILE A 28 -13.68 -26.01 -48.76
CA ILE A 28 -12.69 -25.58 -49.74
C ILE A 28 -13.05 -24.19 -50.25
N CYS A 29 -12.07 -23.27 -50.30
CA CYS A 29 -12.26 -21.96 -50.91
C CYS A 29 -12.20 -22.06 -52.44
N ARG A 30 -13.18 -21.46 -53.15
CA ARG A 30 -13.25 -21.48 -54.62
C ARG A 30 -12.18 -20.62 -55.30
N TYR A 31 -11.66 -19.60 -54.63
CA TYR A 31 -10.71 -18.62 -55.19
C TYR A 31 -9.29 -18.73 -54.59
N CYS A 32 -9.15 -19.43 -53.48
CA CYS A 32 -7.87 -19.61 -52.77
C CYS A 32 -7.36 -21.05 -52.85
N SER A 33 -6.99 -21.47 -54.07
CA SER A 33 -6.09 -22.59 -54.35
C SER A 33 -6.42 -23.89 -53.60
N GLU A 34 -7.67 -24.35 -53.70
CA GLU A 34 -8.23 -25.69 -53.38
C GLU A 34 -7.90 -26.37 -52.03
N ARG A 35 -7.14 -25.74 -51.13
CA ARG A 35 -6.78 -26.33 -49.84
C ARG A 35 -8.00 -26.53 -48.94
N VAL A 36 -8.02 -27.66 -48.24
CA VAL A 36 -9.08 -28.03 -47.30
C VAL A 36 -8.94 -27.25 -45.98
N LEU A 37 -9.98 -26.50 -45.63
CA LEU A 37 -10.10 -25.61 -44.49
C LEU A 37 -11.02 -26.22 -43.42
N ILE A 38 -10.55 -26.23 -42.18
CA ILE A 38 -11.35 -26.65 -41.00
C ILE A 38 -12.19 -25.46 -40.46
N ASN A 39 -11.73 -24.22 -40.66
CA ASN A 39 -12.44 -23.01 -40.25
C ASN A 39 -12.36 -21.94 -41.36
N TRP A 40 -13.37 -21.91 -42.23
CA TRP A 40 -13.47 -20.98 -43.35
C TRP A 40 -13.65 -19.51 -42.91
N GLN A 41 -14.29 -19.25 -41.76
CA GLN A 41 -14.50 -17.89 -41.23
C GLN A 41 -13.20 -17.20 -40.81
N ARG A 42 -12.16 -17.96 -40.46
CA ARG A 42 -10.81 -17.41 -40.23
C ARG A 42 -10.10 -17.12 -41.56
N HIS A 43 -10.32 -17.96 -42.57
CA HIS A 43 -9.72 -17.80 -43.89
C HIS A 43 -10.30 -16.59 -44.64
N SER A 44 -11.62 -16.36 -44.59
CA SER A 44 -12.24 -15.26 -45.31
C SER A 44 -11.82 -13.87 -44.83
N ARG A 45 -11.30 -13.77 -43.60
CA ARG A 45 -10.74 -12.54 -43.03
C ARG A 45 -9.32 -12.20 -43.51
N LEU A 46 -8.66 -13.08 -44.27
CA LEU A 46 -7.31 -12.83 -44.77
C LEU A 46 -7.35 -11.81 -45.91
N PRO A 47 -6.49 -10.77 -45.92
CA PRO A 47 -6.43 -9.79 -47.00
C PRO A 47 -6.26 -10.45 -48.38
N THR A 48 -5.40 -11.48 -48.46
CA THR A 48 -5.16 -12.26 -49.69
C THR A 48 -6.39 -12.97 -50.25
N HIS A 49 -7.35 -13.33 -49.40
CA HIS A 49 -8.62 -13.92 -49.84
C HIS A 49 -9.57 -12.84 -50.37
N GLN A 50 -9.66 -11.70 -49.68
CA GLN A 50 -10.49 -10.57 -50.11
C GLN A 50 -9.98 -9.99 -51.44
N THR A 51 -8.67 -9.86 -51.63
CA THR A 51 -8.06 -9.40 -52.90
C THR A 51 -8.40 -10.34 -54.06
N ARG A 52 -8.32 -11.67 -53.88
CA ARG A 52 -8.66 -12.63 -54.93
C ARG A 52 -10.15 -12.68 -55.30
N ILE A 53 -11.04 -12.32 -54.38
CA ILE A 53 -12.47 -12.17 -54.70
C ILE A 53 -12.66 -10.96 -55.64
N SER A 54 -12.03 -9.81 -55.33
CA SER A 54 -12.09 -8.63 -56.20
C SER A 54 -11.40 -8.79 -57.56
N GLU A 55 -10.44 -9.71 -57.69
CA GLU A 55 -9.75 -10.00 -58.96
C GLU A 55 -10.54 -10.93 -59.90
N CYS A 56 -11.40 -11.81 -59.36
CA CYS A 56 -12.04 -12.88 -60.13
C CYS A 56 -13.51 -12.62 -60.53
N ASP A 57 -14.16 -11.59 -59.98
CA ASP A 57 -15.58 -11.30 -60.26
C ASP A 57 -15.83 -9.77 -60.28
N PRO A 58 -15.48 -9.06 -61.37
CA PRO A 58 -15.40 -7.60 -61.41
C PRO A 58 -16.74 -6.86 -61.27
N ASP A 59 -17.86 -7.54 -61.56
CA ASP A 59 -19.21 -6.94 -61.53
C ASP A 59 -19.85 -6.95 -60.13
N LEU A 60 -19.13 -7.44 -59.10
CA LEU A 60 -19.50 -7.28 -57.68
C LEU A 60 -19.19 -5.86 -57.18
N ASP A 61 -19.86 -4.87 -57.76
CA ASP A 61 -19.61 -3.44 -57.54
C ASP A 61 -19.81 -2.97 -56.08
N GLY A 62 -18.68 -2.82 -55.38
CA GLY A 62 -18.13 -1.53 -54.91
C GLY A 62 -18.93 -0.65 -53.93
N THR A 63 -20.26 -0.68 -53.96
CA THR A 63 -21.15 0.21 -53.21
C THR A 63 -21.17 0.00 -51.69
N THR A 64 -20.43 -1.00 -51.16
CA THR A 64 -20.32 -1.23 -49.70
C THR A 64 -18.89 -1.36 -49.14
N ARG A 65 -17.87 -0.75 -49.77
CA ARG A 65 -16.61 -0.28 -49.10
C ARG A 65 -15.81 0.67 -50.02
N GLY A 66 -15.99 1.98 -49.84
CA GLY A 66 -15.18 2.97 -50.56
C GLY A 66 -13.77 3.15 -49.99
N ASN A 67 -12.76 3.00 -50.85
CA ASN A 67 -11.58 3.87 -50.98
C ASN A 67 -11.83 4.74 -52.24
N VAL A 68 -11.10 5.79 -52.61
CA VAL A 68 -9.68 6.19 -52.49
C VAL A 68 -9.64 7.74 -52.27
N SER A 69 -8.55 8.53 -52.22
CA SER A 69 -7.16 8.41 -52.68
C SER A 69 -6.20 9.31 -51.89
N GLU A 70 -4.92 8.97 -51.91
CA GLU A 70 -3.83 9.93 -51.71
C GLU A 70 -3.52 10.63 -53.03
N GLU A 71 -3.53 11.97 -53.06
CA GLU A 71 -2.62 12.77 -53.88
C GLU A 71 -2.73 14.26 -53.47
N SER A 72 -1.66 14.82 -52.89
CA SER A 72 -1.49 16.28 -52.84
C SER A 72 -0.02 16.66 -52.75
N ARG A 73 0.49 17.26 -53.83
CA ARG A 73 1.67 18.12 -53.82
C ARG A 73 1.29 19.45 -54.47
N LEU A 74 1.58 20.54 -53.76
CA LEU A 74 2.06 21.83 -54.28
C LEU A 74 1.44 22.30 -55.62
N SER A 75 0.74 23.43 -55.71
CA SER A 75 1.27 24.75 -55.31
C SER A 75 0.37 25.88 -55.87
N THR A 76 0.39 27.07 -55.22
CA THR A 76 0.24 28.42 -55.83
C THR A 76 -1.04 28.79 -56.62
N VAL A 77 -1.57 30.03 -56.71
CA VAL A 77 -1.40 31.35 -56.04
C VAL A 77 -2.54 32.28 -56.55
N ASN A 78 -2.84 33.39 -55.84
CA ASN A 78 -3.77 34.50 -56.19
C ASN A 78 -5.29 34.16 -56.19
N VAL A 79 -6.21 34.94 -55.59
CA VAL A 79 -6.40 36.41 -55.41
C VAL A 79 -7.08 37.10 -56.60
N ALA A 80 -8.41 37.23 -56.51
CA ALA A 80 -9.29 38.32 -56.99
C ALA A 80 -10.70 37.99 -56.42
N ASN A 81 -11.29 38.79 -55.53
CA ASN A 81 -12.04 40.03 -55.75
C ASN A 81 -13.44 39.88 -56.37
N ASP A 82 -14.35 40.62 -55.74
CA ASP A 82 -15.72 41.03 -56.13
C ASP A 82 -16.90 40.12 -55.72
N SER A 83 -18.06 40.66 -55.29
CA SER A 83 -18.42 41.97 -54.72
C SER A 83 -19.92 41.94 -54.34
N SER A 84 -20.38 42.82 -53.44
CA SER A 84 -21.80 43.30 -53.32
C SER A 84 -22.92 42.28 -52.98
N ASP A 85 -24.02 42.61 -52.30
CA ASP A 85 -24.36 43.78 -51.46
C ASP A 85 -25.66 43.52 -50.63
N LYS A 86 -25.99 44.50 -49.78
CA LYS A 86 -27.27 44.76 -49.07
C LYS A 86 -27.43 44.05 -47.72
N GLU A 87 -27.21 44.69 -46.57
CA GLU A 87 -27.76 45.95 -45.98
C GLU A 87 -29.15 45.84 -45.34
N SER A 88 -29.19 46.03 -44.01
CA SER A 88 -29.94 47.09 -43.30
C SER A 88 -29.56 47.02 -41.80
N ASN A 89 -28.88 48.01 -41.20
CA ASN A 89 -29.39 49.27 -40.62
C ASN A 89 -30.46 49.02 -39.52
N LEU A 90 -30.41 49.56 -38.29
CA LEU A 90 -29.68 50.69 -37.64
C LEU A 90 -29.29 50.28 -36.17
N GLY A 91 -28.50 51.00 -35.34
CA GLY A 91 -27.68 52.23 -35.47
C GLY A 91 -27.38 52.88 -34.08
N PHE A 92 -26.31 53.69 -33.99
CA PHE A 92 -25.98 54.75 -32.98
C PHE A 92 -25.69 54.30 -31.50
N GLU A 93 -24.45 54.46 -30.97
CA GLU A 93 -23.78 55.68 -30.40
C GLU A 93 -24.16 55.98 -28.92
N GLU A 94 -23.36 56.57 -28.02
CA GLU A 94 -21.89 56.70 -27.82
C GLU A 94 -21.65 57.30 -26.39
N ASN A 95 -20.41 57.71 -26.04
CA ASN A 95 -19.98 58.48 -24.83
C ASN A 95 -19.89 57.69 -23.49
N VAL A 96 -18.75 57.52 -22.78
CA VAL A 96 -17.44 58.22 -22.60
C VAL A 96 -17.46 59.26 -21.44
N LEU A 97 -16.30 59.38 -20.75
CA LEU A 97 -15.89 60.35 -19.70
C LEU A 97 -16.40 60.12 -18.25
N ASP A 98 -15.69 60.51 -17.19
CA ASP A 98 -14.24 60.53 -16.88
C ASP A 98 -14.03 60.88 -15.37
N GLN A 99 -12.79 61.20 -14.96
CA GLN A 99 -12.39 61.96 -13.75
C GLN A 99 -12.27 61.24 -12.39
N ASP A 100 -11.41 61.70 -11.47
CA ASP A 100 -10.02 62.20 -11.58
C ASP A 100 -9.40 62.35 -10.16
N GLY A 101 -8.08 62.44 -10.07
CA GLY A 101 -7.35 62.99 -8.91
C GLY A 101 -7.15 62.05 -7.69
N LEU A 102 -6.12 62.24 -6.86
CA LEU A 102 -5.04 63.25 -6.93
C LEU A 102 -3.78 62.75 -6.19
N LEU A 103 -2.62 63.30 -6.57
CA LEU A 103 -1.29 62.91 -6.09
C LEU A 103 -0.97 63.32 -4.65
N GLN A 104 0.00 62.63 -4.05
CA GLN A 104 1.17 63.34 -3.49
C GLN A 104 2.41 62.44 -3.45
N GLU A 105 3.51 62.96 -4.00
CA GLU A 105 4.85 62.38 -3.99
C GLU A 105 5.71 63.07 -2.91
N ILE A 106 6.71 62.35 -2.40
CA ILE A 106 7.95 62.95 -1.87
C ILE A 106 9.10 62.03 -2.30
N GLU A 107 9.99 62.56 -3.14
CA GLU A 107 11.30 61.99 -3.45
C GLU A 107 12.27 62.27 -2.27
N ASP A 108 13.32 61.46 -2.06
CA ASP A 108 14.65 61.85 -2.57
C ASP A 108 15.80 60.86 -2.24
N THR A 109 16.58 60.61 -3.29
CA THR A 109 18.03 60.30 -3.46
C THR A 109 18.87 59.36 -2.55
N PRO A 110 20.00 58.81 -3.09
CA PRO A 110 20.75 57.68 -2.52
C PRO A 110 22.16 58.04 -1.99
N MET A 111 22.86 57.04 -1.44
CA MET A 111 24.32 57.08 -1.21
C MET A 111 25.00 55.86 -1.83
N ASP A 112 25.87 56.10 -2.80
CA ASP A 112 26.83 55.14 -3.33
C ASP A 112 28.08 55.04 -2.43
N ILE A 113 28.61 53.82 -2.28
CA ILE A 113 30.02 53.58 -2.00
C ILE A 113 30.50 52.53 -3.01
N ASN A 114 31.59 52.84 -3.69
CA ASN A 114 32.11 52.12 -4.86
C ASN A 114 33.57 51.69 -4.63
N VAL A 115 34.14 50.94 -5.58
CA VAL A 115 35.56 50.51 -5.70
C VAL A 115 35.94 49.30 -4.79
N SER A 116 36.69 48.27 -5.22
CA SER A 116 37.04 47.65 -6.52
C SER A 116 37.83 46.35 -6.19
N THR A 117 38.29 45.45 -7.07
CA THR A 117 38.02 45.02 -8.48
C THR A 117 38.79 43.71 -8.69
N GLU A 118 38.22 42.71 -9.35
CA GLU A 118 38.99 41.74 -10.14
C GLU A 118 38.07 41.12 -11.22
N GLU A 119 38.55 41.06 -12.47
CA GLU A 119 37.73 40.86 -13.67
C GLU A 119 38.08 39.59 -14.45
N ALA A 120 37.15 39.25 -15.36
CA ALA A 120 37.27 38.38 -16.53
C ALA A 120 37.22 36.84 -16.33
N PRO A 121 36.76 36.08 -17.36
CA PRO A 121 35.93 36.47 -18.52
C PRO A 121 34.65 35.63 -18.66
N THR A 122 33.62 36.21 -19.29
CA THR A 122 32.52 35.45 -19.88
C THR A 122 33.03 34.68 -21.11
N ILE A 123 33.10 33.36 -21.03
CA ILE A 123 33.32 32.49 -22.18
C ILE A 123 32.03 31.73 -22.48
N ASP A 124 31.52 31.94 -23.68
CA ASP A 124 30.42 31.19 -24.27
C ASP A 124 30.91 29.77 -24.61
N MET A 125 30.23 28.73 -24.12
CA MET A 125 30.69 27.34 -24.19
C MET A 125 29.71 26.43 -24.95
N PHE A 126 29.20 26.92 -26.09
CA PHE A 126 28.44 26.11 -27.05
C PHE A 126 29.07 26.01 -28.45
N GLU A 127 30.41 26.05 -28.55
CA GLU A 127 31.08 25.89 -29.84
C GLU A 127 32.43 25.15 -29.76
N ALA A 128 32.42 23.84 -29.46
CA ALA A 128 33.61 22.98 -29.56
C ALA A 128 33.32 21.45 -29.63
N ALA A 129 32.30 20.98 -30.38
CA ALA A 129 32.12 19.54 -30.62
C ALA A 129 31.21 19.18 -31.83
N LYS A 130 31.34 19.83 -33.00
CA LYS A 130 30.58 19.40 -34.21
C LYS A 130 31.09 19.89 -35.58
N GLU A 131 32.37 19.70 -35.89
CA GLU A 131 32.83 19.71 -37.30
C GLU A 131 33.59 18.44 -37.68
N ASN A 132 32.90 17.63 -38.53
CA ASN A 132 33.39 16.67 -39.54
C ASN A 132 32.69 15.30 -39.49
N GLY A 133 31.62 15.17 -40.27
CA GLY A 133 30.85 13.94 -40.50
C GLY A 133 29.59 14.27 -41.31
N PRO A 134 29.22 13.51 -42.37
CA PRO A 134 28.35 14.03 -43.43
C PRO A 134 26.85 14.08 -43.08
N LYS A 135 26.15 14.96 -43.78
CA LYS A 135 24.69 15.15 -43.71
C LYS A 135 23.94 13.89 -44.16
N THR A 136 23.11 13.32 -43.30
CA THR A 136 21.94 12.49 -43.68
C THR A 136 20.69 12.91 -42.90
N SER A 137 19.54 12.71 -43.52
CA SER A 137 18.30 13.46 -43.24
C SER A 137 17.31 12.77 -42.30
N ASN A 138 16.55 13.59 -41.56
CA ASN A 138 15.20 13.31 -41.05
C ASN A 138 14.97 11.96 -40.33
N LEU A 139 15.32 11.90 -39.05
CA LEU A 139 14.45 11.28 -38.05
C LEU A 139 13.94 12.39 -37.12
N GLY A 140 12.64 12.38 -36.82
CA GLY A 140 12.02 13.36 -35.92
C GLY A 140 12.43 13.15 -34.46
N ASP A 141 12.34 14.22 -33.67
CA ASP A 141 12.75 14.25 -32.26
C ASP A 141 12.06 13.16 -31.44
N ILE A 142 12.83 12.14 -31.06
CA ILE A 142 12.45 11.19 -30.02
C ILE A 142 12.75 11.87 -28.68
N ASP A 143 11.70 12.18 -27.91
CA ASP A 143 11.86 12.67 -26.55
C ASP A 143 12.35 11.52 -25.65
N TRP A 144 13.65 11.51 -25.37
CA TRP A 144 14.30 10.50 -24.54
C TRP A 144 13.76 10.43 -23.10
N THR A 145 13.01 11.44 -22.62
CA THR A 145 12.43 11.43 -21.27
C THR A 145 11.33 10.37 -21.10
N ASP A 146 10.66 9.97 -22.17
CA ASP A 146 9.65 8.89 -22.17
C ASP A 146 10.26 7.48 -22.22
N LEU A 147 11.53 7.33 -22.65
CA LEU A 147 12.21 6.04 -22.82
C LEU A 147 13.06 5.62 -21.60
N ILE A 148 13.55 6.57 -20.81
CA ILE A 148 14.39 6.29 -19.63
C ILE A 148 13.68 5.40 -18.58
N PRO A 149 12.38 5.58 -18.25
CA PRO A 149 11.69 4.69 -17.33
C PRO A 149 11.66 3.24 -17.83
N ASP A 150 11.22 3.02 -19.07
CA ASP A 150 11.10 1.70 -19.69
C ASP A 150 12.47 1.01 -19.84
N THR A 151 13.54 1.79 -20.10
CA THR A 151 14.91 1.27 -20.20
C THR A 151 15.50 0.89 -18.84
N LEU A 152 15.19 1.65 -17.78
CA LEU A 152 15.64 1.33 -16.41
C LEU A 152 14.89 0.11 -15.85
N ASP A 153 13.60 -0.02 -16.18
CA ASP A 153 12.76 -1.17 -15.83
C ASP A 153 13.34 -2.47 -16.44
N GLN A 154 13.71 -2.45 -17.72
CA GLN A 154 14.43 -3.55 -18.40
C GLN A 154 15.79 -3.86 -17.75
N ILE A 155 16.56 -2.83 -17.35
CA ILE A 155 17.84 -2.99 -16.63
C ILE A 155 17.66 -3.65 -15.25
N LEU A 156 16.46 -3.62 -14.66
CA LEU A 156 16.14 -4.25 -13.38
C LEU A 156 15.52 -5.66 -13.49
N HIS A 157 14.94 -6.05 -14.64
CA HIS A 157 13.91 -7.10 -14.68
C HIS A 157 14.10 -8.30 -15.63
N GLU A 158 15.24 -8.47 -16.30
CA GLU A 158 15.41 -9.56 -17.29
C GLU A 158 16.29 -10.76 -16.86
N GLU A 159 15.64 -11.93 -16.92
CA GLU A 159 16.04 -13.34 -17.17
C GLU A 159 17.21 -14.01 -16.41
N GLU A 160 16.94 -15.23 -15.92
CA GLU A 160 17.89 -16.34 -15.73
C GLU A 160 17.41 -17.56 -16.56
N GLU A 161 18.33 -18.17 -17.31
CA GLU A 161 18.20 -19.53 -17.88
C GLU A 161 19.37 -20.36 -17.35
N GLU A 162 19.13 -21.64 -17.04
CA GLU A 162 20.11 -22.51 -16.37
C GLU A 162 20.26 -23.81 -17.17
N TYR A 163 21.31 -23.91 -17.99
CA TYR A 163 21.77 -25.14 -18.62
C TYR A 163 22.87 -25.78 -17.74
N GLU A 164 22.49 -26.35 -16.60
CA GLU A 164 23.38 -27.24 -15.85
C GLU A 164 22.92 -28.70 -16.01
N HIS A 165 23.47 -29.38 -17.02
CA HIS A 165 24.04 -30.74 -16.91
C HIS A 165 24.58 -31.23 -18.26
N VAL A 166 25.56 -32.15 -18.20
CA VAL A 166 26.24 -32.84 -19.31
C VAL A 166 27.34 -32.02 -20.02
N CYS A 167 28.52 -31.95 -19.38
CA CYS A 167 29.68 -32.73 -19.83
C CYS A 167 30.86 -32.59 -18.85
N GLN A 168 31.22 -33.67 -18.17
CA GLN A 168 32.61 -33.87 -17.72
C GLN A 168 33.37 -34.39 -18.95
N PHE A 169 34.28 -33.61 -19.51
CA PHE A 169 35.40 -34.11 -20.33
C PHE A 169 36.54 -33.10 -20.33
N ASP A 170 37.62 -33.52 -19.66
CA ASP A 170 39.05 -33.18 -19.80
C ASP A 170 39.46 -31.74 -20.18
N GLU A 171 40.03 -31.04 -19.20
CA GLU A 171 40.96 -29.94 -19.39
C GLU A 171 42.29 -30.46 -20.01
N GLU A 172 42.38 -30.65 -21.32
CA GLU A 172 43.65 -30.65 -22.05
C GLU A 172 43.44 -30.65 -23.59
N ASN A 173 44.12 -29.71 -24.29
CA ASN A 173 44.14 -29.49 -25.75
C ASN A 173 42.91 -28.83 -26.40
N ARG A 174 42.98 -27.50 -26.58
CA ARG A 174 43.07 -26.83 -27.90
C ARG A 174 43.15 -25.31 -27.74
N GLU A 175 44.38 -24.81 -27.69
CA GLU A 175 44.71 -23.65 -28.53
C GLU A 175 44.72 -24.13 -30.00
N ASP A 176 44.60 -23.21 -30.96
CA ASP A 176 44.35 -23.46 -32.39
C ASP A 176 42.96 -24.02 -32.74
N ASP A 177 42.02 -23.09 -32.99
CA ASP A 177 41.09 -23.09 -34.14
C ASP A 177 40.28 -21.76 -34.12
N ILE A 178 40.96 -20.65 -34.41
CA ILE A 178 40.31 -19.41 -34.86
C ILE A 178 40.22 -19.48 -36.39
N GLU A 179 39.14 -18.92 -36.94
CA GLU A 179 38.79 -18.82 -38.37
C GLU A 179 37.93 -19.97 -38.94
N ASN A 180 36.86 -19.58 -39.64
CA ASN A 180 35.97 -20.40 -40.47
C ASN A 180 34.90 -21.26 -39.78
N GLU A 181 33.85 -20.60 -39.26
CA GLU A 181 32.49 -21.15 -39.43
C GLU A 181 31.46 -20.04 -39.74
N THR A 182 31.45 -19.58 -40.99
CA THR A 182 30.35 -18.81 -41.56
C THR A 182 29.17 -19.74 -41.85
N GLY A 183 28.39 -20.09 -40.82
CA GLY A 183 27.25 -21.00 -40.89
C GLY A 183 25.89 -20.30 -40.67
N GLU A 184 24.99 -20.37 -41.65
CA GLU A 184 23.64 -19.82 -41.55
C GLU A 184 22.70 -20.71 -40.70
N SER A 185 22.62 -20.50 -39.39
CA SER A 185 21.55 -21.10 -38.55
C SER A 185 21.20 -20.24 -37.32
N GLY A 186 20.46 -19.15 -37.54
CA GLY A 186 20.11 -18.22 -36.46
C GLY A 186 19.01 -17.21 -36.79
N LYS A 187 18.09 -17.54 -37.70
CA LYS A 187 16.87 -16.76 -37.95
C LYS A 187 15.65 -17.58 -37.51
N ASP A 188 14.65 -16.89 -36.98
CA ASP A 188 13.34 -17.40 -36.55
C ASP A 188 13.26 -18.13 -35.19
N SER A 189 13.56 -17.40 -34.10
CA SER A 189 12.82 -17.55 -32.84
C SER A 189 11.87 -16.34 -32.67
N PRO A 190 10.53 -16.52 -32.71
CA PRO A 190 9.57 -15.41 -32.86
C PRO A 190 9.10 -14.79 -31.53
N TRP A 191 9.93 -14.76 -30.48
CA TRP A 191 9.51 -14.35 -29.14
C TRP A 191 10.53 -13.47 -28.39
N PHE A 192 10.86 -12.27 -28.90
CA PHE A 192 11.34 -11.12 -28.10
C PHE A 192 11.29 -9.81 -28.94
N PRO A 193 10.87 -8.65 -28.41
CA PRO A 193 10.54 -7.49 -29.24
C PRO A 193 11.66 -6.44 -29.42
N PHE A 194 12.94 -6.82 -29.53
CA PHE A 194 14.01 -5.84 -29.85
C PHE A 194 15.06 -6.32 -30.86
N TRP A 195 14.87 -5.95 -32.13
CA TRP A 195 15.95 -5.82 -33.11
C TRP A 195 16.93 -4.65 -32.77
N ASN A 196 16.63 -3.86 -31.74
CA ASN A 196 17.33 -2.60 -31.44
C ASN A 196 18.69 -2.74 -30.77
N LYS A 197 19.07 -3.86 -30.12
CA LYS A 197 20.41 -3.95 -29.50
C LYS A 197 21.53 -3.89 -30.54
N ASN A 198 21.38 -4.56 -31.68
CA ASN A 198 22.36 -4.48 -32.76
C ASN A 198 22.34 -3.11 -33.42
N ILE A 199 21.16 -2.49 -33.61
CA ILE A 199 21.07 -1.13 -34.16
C ILE A 199 21.72 -0.12 -33.22
N LEU A 200 21.51 -0.18 -31.91
CA LEU A 200 22.17 0.71 -30.94
C LEU A 200 23.69 0.49 -30.86
N LYS A 201 24.15 -0.76 -30.98
CA LYS A 201 25.59 -1.08 -31.10
C LYS A 201 26.21 -0.51 -32.38
N ILE A 202 25.52 -0.64 -33.52
CA ILE A 202 26.02 -0.23 -34.85
C ILE A 202 25.92 1.29 -35.06
N VAL A 203 24.87 1.95 -34.55
CA VAL A 203 24.60 3.39 -34.78
C VAL A 203 25.31 4.30 -33.76
N PHE A 204 25.56 3.83 -32.54
CA PHE A 204 26.15 4.64 -31.46
C PHE A 204 27.47 4.09 -30.91
N ASP A 205 28.05 3.05 -31.51
CA ASP A 205 29.28 2.36 -31.08
C ASP A 205 29.27 1.96 -29.58
N LEU A 206 28.07 1.65 -29.07
CA LEU A 206 27.85 1.36 -27.65
C LEU A 206 28.30 -0.06 -27.32
N ASN A 207 29.48 -0.21 -26.73
CA ASN A 207 30.00 -1.51 -26.31
C ASN A 207 29.29 -2.06 -25.06
N LEU A 208 28.02 -2.48 -25.24
CA LEU A 208 27.18 -3.03 -24.17
C LEU A 208 27.61 -4.46 -23.81
N PRO A 209 27.80 -4.77 -22.51
CA PRO A 209 28.20 -6.09 -22.04
C PRO A 209 27.18 -7.18 -22.40
N GLY A 210 27.68 -8.41 -22.56
CA GLY A 210 26.84 -9.59 -22.75
C GLY A 210 25.96 -9.87 -21.53
N TRP A 211 24.83 -10.55 -21.74
CA TRP A 211 23.85 -10.82 -20.69
C TRP A 211 24.43 -11.59 -19.50
N GLU A 212 25.30 -12.57 -19.75
CA GLU A 212 26.01 -13.32 -18.71
C GLU A 212 26.95 -12.45 -17.86
N ALA A 213 27.55 -11.42 -18.45
CA ALA A 213 28.35 -10.47 -17.69
C ALA A 213 27.44 -9.66 -16.76
N LEU A 214 26.29 -9.16 -17.25
CA LEU A 214 25.30 -8.48 -16.40
C LEU A 214 24.73 -9.39 -15.30
N ARG A 215 24.44 -10.67 -15.58
CA ARG A 215 24.01 -11.66 -14.58
C ARG A 215 25.09 -11.87 -13.51
N ARG A 216 26.36 -12.05 -13.91
CA ARG A 216 27.51 -12.21 -12.99
C ARG A 216 27.75 -10.96 -12.15
N GLU A 217 27.68 -9.76 -12.72
CA GLU A 217 27.82 -8.51 -11.95
C GLU A 217 26.64 -8.27 -11.00
N ARG A 218 25.39 -8.54 -11.41
CA ARG A 218 24.24 -8.53 -10.48
C ARG A 218 24.45 -9.50 -9.32
N LYS A 219 24.93 -10.73 -9.59
CA LYS A 219 25.25 -11.72 -8.55
C LYS A 219 26.32 -11.21 -7.58
N LYS A 220 27.43 -10.65 -8.08
CA LYS A 220 28.47 -10.01 -7.24
C LYS A 220 27.91 -8.86 -6.41
N ILE A 221 27.02 -8.03 -6.95
CA ILE A 221 26.37 -6.93 -6.23
C ILE A 221 25.49 -7.48 -5.09
N ARG A 222 24.71 -8.55 -5.34
CA ARG A 222 23.93 -9.24 -4.29
C ARG A 222 24.85 -9.77 -3.18
N GLU A 223 25.97 -10.40 -3.55
CA GLU A 223 26.98 -10.91 -2.61
C GLU A 223 27.61 -9.79 -1.77
N ILE A 224 27.94 -8.64 -2.37
CA ILE A 224 28.43 -7.43 -1.67
C ILE A 224 27.39 -6.87 -0.68
N CYS A 225 26.10 -6.98 -1.01
CA CYS A 225 25.00 -6.56 -0.14
C CYS A 225 24.55 -7.64 0.86
N SER A 226 25.28 -8.77 0.98
CA SER A 226 24.94 -9.93 1.83
C SER A 226 23.57 -10.54 1.52
N VAL A 227 23.15 -10.53 0.25
CA VAL A 227 21.87 -11.06 -0.21
C VAL A 227 22.03 -12.40 -0.93
N SER A 228 21.47 -13.47 -0.34
CA SER A 228 21.29 -14.78 -0.99
C SER A 228 19.81 -15.07 -1.30
N LEU A 229 19.46 -16.30 -1.65
CA LEU A 229 18.07 -16.76 -1.81
C LEU A 229 17.84 -18.02 -0.95
N ASN A 230 16.72 -18.08 -0.23
CA ASN A 230 16.39 -19.19 0.67
C ASN A 230 15.27 -20.02 0.05
N GLU A 231 15.61 -21.23 -0.39
CA GLU A 231 14.64 -22.24 -0.76
C GLU A 231 14.32 -23.13 0.45
N LYS A 232 13.03 -23.31 0.76
CA LYS A 232 12.59 -24.23 1.80
C LYS A 232 11.25 -24.88 1.40
N THR A 233 11.13 -26.17 1.66
CA THR A 233 9.90 -26.93 1.47
C THR A 233 8.99 -26.76 2.69
N SER A 234 7.70 -26.50 2.47
CA SER A 234 6.67 -26.48 3.52
C SER A 234 6.42 -27.88 4.10
N SER A 235 5.77 -27.97 5.26
CA SER A 235 5.39 -29.27 5.83
C SER A 235 4.38 -30.04 4.95
N THR A 236 3.66 -29.32 4.08
CA THR A 236 2.75 -29.85 3.04
C THR A 236 3.49 -30.28 1.75
N GLY A 237 4.82 -30.32 1.75
CA GLY A 237 5.63 -30.81 0.64
C GLY A 237 5.76 -29.84 -0.54
N LYS A 238 5.48 -28.55 -0.37
CA LYS A 238 5.60 -27.54 -1.44
C LYS A 238 6.89 -26.73 -1.31
N THR A 239 7.67 -26.68 -2.38
CA THR A 239 8.78 -25.73 -2.48
C THR A 239 8.25 -24.30 -2.44
N CYS A 240 8.80 -23.49 -1.53
CA CYS A 240 8.58 -22.06 -1.48
C CYS A 240 9.91 -21.33 -1.59
N PHE A 241 9.91 -20.22 -2.32
CA PHE A 241 11.08 -19.37 -2.51
C PHE A 241 10.90 -18.11 -1.64
N ALA A 242 11.81 -17.92 -0.69
CA ALA A 242 11.95 -16.68 0.03
C ALA A 242 13.20 -15.94 -0.46
N LEU A 243 13.20 -14.61 -0.33
CA LEU A 243 14.48 -13.90 -0.29
C LEU A 243 15.31 -14.47 0.87
N SER A 244 16.62 -14.63 0.70
CA SER A 244 17.51 -14.72 1.86
C SER A 244 17.89 -13.34 2.40
N VAL A 245 17.39 -12.26 1.78
CA VAL A 245 17.06 -11.06 2.57
C VAL A 245 15.88 -11.41 3.48
N SER A 246 16.22 -12.14 4.54
CA SER A 246 15.45 -12.31 5.75
C SER A 246 14.99 -10.93 6.25
N ALA A 247 13.91 -10.88 7.02
CA ALA A 247 13.46 -9.62 7.62
C ALA A 247 14.59 -8.96 8.44
N LYS A 248 15.49 -9.76 9.03
CA LYS A 248 16.75 -9.28 9.65
C LYS A 248 17.62 -8.48 8.69
N GLU A 249 18.03 -9.04 7.56
CA GLU A 249 18.99 -8.39 6.65
C GLU A 249 18.42 -7.11 6.01
N ILE A 250 17.11 -7.09 5.70
CA ILE A 250 16.45 -5.86 5.22
C ILE A 250 16.56 -4.78 6.30
N ILE A 251 16.21 -5.09 7.55
CA ILE A 251 16.26 -4.11 8.64
C ILE A 251 17.70 -3.65 8.93
N LYS A 252 18.71 -4.53 8.84
CA LYS A 252 20.12 -4.13 8.93
C LYS A 252 20.46 -3.08 7.87
N GLN A 253 20.06 -3.30 6.61
CA GLN A 253 20.27 -2.33 5.54
C GLN A 253 19.52 -1.01 5.80
N GLU A 254 18.30 -1.03 6.34
CA GLU A 254 17.59 0.22 6.71
C GLU A 254 18.26 1.00 7.85
N LEU A 255 18.96 0.33 8.77
CA LEU A 255 19.79 0.97 9.80
C LEU A 255 21.10 1.55 9.22
N LEU A 256 21.52 1.08 8.05
CA LEU A 256 22.67 1.58 7.29
C LEU A 256 22.28 2.65 6.24
N ASN A 257 20.98 2.74 5.89
CA ASN A 257 20.43 3.65 4.89
C ASN A 257 20.21 5.07 5.47
N PRO A 258 20.93 6.11 4.96
CA PRO A 258 20.80 7.47 5.47
C PRO A 258 19.46 8.13 5.16
N LEU A 259 18.70 7.65 4.16
CA LEU A 259 17.38 8.18 3.82
C LEU A 259 16.29 7.70 4.78
N VAL A 260 16.55 6.62 5.52
CA VAL A 260 15.54 5.92 6.36
C VAL A 260 15.88 6.00 7.85
N ASN A 261 17.11 5.65 8.26
CA ASN A 261 17.50 5.60 9.68
C ASN A 261 17.26 6.94 10.41
N GLN A 262 17.48 8.08 9.74
CA GLN A 262 17.28 9.43 10.31
C GLN A 262 15.83 9.76 10.68
N HIS A 263 14.88 8.93 10.27
CA HIS A 263 13.45 9.10 10.50
C HIS A 263 12.84 7.96 11.31
N MET A 264 13.66 7.03 11.81
CA MET A 264 13.22 5.88 12.60
C MET A 264 12.99 6.24 14.07
N GLU A 265 11.78 5.97 14.55
CA GLU A 265 11.48 5.93 15.99
C GLU A 265 11.76 4.53 16.56
N TYR A 266 12.45 4.50 17.70
CA TYR A 266 12.80 3.26 18.43
C TYR A 266 12.08 3.14 19.79
N PHE A 267 11.20 4.09 20.11
CA PHE A 267 10.43 4.14 21.35
C PHE A 267 9.00 4.54 21.02
N PRO A 268 7.99 3.98 21.72
CA PRO A 268 6.63 4.48 21.62
C PRO A 268 6.56 5.91 22.19
N GLN A 269 5.67 6.73 21.63
CA GLN A 269 5.42 8.11 22.05
C GLN A 269 4.06 8.19 22.75
N ASP A 270 4.06 8.64 24.00
CA ASP A 270 2.84 9.07 24.67
C ASP A 270 2.38 10.40 24.06
N SER A 271 1.18 10.38 23.48
CA SER A 271 0.49 11.55 22.92
C SER A 271 -0.76 11.94 23.70
N GLU A 272 -0.98 11.32 24.88
CA GLU A 272 -2.15 11.54 25.74
C GLU A 272 -3.49 11.33 25.01
N GLY A 273 -3.50 10.48 23.97
CA GLY A 273 -4.65 10.23 23.11
C GLY A 273 -4.94 11.33 22.08
N GLN A 274 -4.13 12.39 22.02
CA GLN A 274 -4.32 13.54 21.13
C GLN A 274 -3.47 13.43 19.87
N ASN A 275 -3.98 13.94 18.75
CA ASN A 275 -3.23 14.11 17.49
C ASN A 275 -2.43 12.86 17.04
N ILE A 276 -3.00 11.66 17.19
CA ILE A 276 -2.33 10.41 16.76
C ILE A 276 -2.23 10.40 15.23
N PHE A 277 -1.02 10.47 14.69
CA PHE A 277 -0.76 10.48 13.24
C PHE A 277 0.39 9.56 12.79
N LYS A 278 1.08 8.84 13.69
CA LYS A 278 2.11 7.84 13.34
C LYS A 278 2.01 6.61 14.25
N LEU A 279 2.43 5.44 13.77
CA LEU A 279 2.29 4.18 14.52
C LEU A 279 3.12 4.14 15.83
N SER A 280 4.18 4.94 15.96
CA SER A 280 4.87 5.13 17.25
C SER A 280 4.01 5.82 18.32
N GLN A 281 2.93 6.50 17.96
CA GLN A 281 1.94 7.05 18.90
C GLN A 281 0.77 6.07 19.18
N SER A 282 0.83 4.83 18.66
CA SER A 282 -0.24 3.85 18.82
C SER A 282 -0.30 3.30 20.26
N GLN A 283 -1.52 3.10 20.77
CA GLN A 283 -1.74 2.42 22.05
C GLN A 283 -1.14 1.01 22.04
N ARG A 284 -1.15 0.34 20.87
CA ARG A 284 -0.52 -0.96 20.64
C ARG A 284 0.94 -0.97 21.08
N TRP A 285 1.77 -0.07 20.53
CA TRP A 285 3.20 0.01 20.83
C TRP A 285 3.44 0.54 22.25
N LEU A 286 2.67 1.54 22.68
CA LEU A 286 2.84 2.18 23.99
C LEU A 286 2.53 1.26 25.17
N SER A 287 1.50 0.40 25.06
CA SER A 287 0.89 -0.25 26.23
C SER A 287 0.49 -1.72 26.08
N GLU A 288 0.26 -2.23 24.87
CA GLU A 288 -0.25 -3.60 24.67
C GLU A 288 0.82 -4.63 24.27
N LEU A 289 2.05 -4.20 23.99
CA LEU A 289 3.17 -5.12 23.83
C LEU A 289 3.51 -5.75 25.19
N SER A 290 3.66 -7.07 25.20
CA SER A 290 3.98 -7.85 26.40
C SER A 290 5.37 -7.50 26.96
N PRO A 291 5.66 -7.81 28.24
CA PRO A 291 7.00 -7.75 28.82
C PRO A 291 8.12 -8.25 27.89
N LYS A 292 7.90 -9.38 27.20
CA LYS A 292 8.86 -10.01 26.29
C LYS A 292 8.99 -9.34 24.91
N THR A 293 8.05 -8.48 24.51
CA THR A 293 7.98 -7.90 23.14
C THR A 293 8.06 -6.38 23.09
N ARG A 294 7.92 -5.69 24.22
CA ARG A 294 8.05 -4.23 24.34
C ARG A 294 9.52 -3.78 24.38
N VAL A 295 9.76 -2.47 24.44
CA VAL A 295 11.11 -1.88 24.54
C VAL A 295 11.80 -2.39 25.80
N GLN A 296 12.93 -3.09 25.64
CA GLN A 296 13.63 -3.74 26.75
C GLN A 296 14.59 -2.81 27.52
N MET A 297 15.17 -1.81 26.84
CA MET A 297 16.32 -1.07 27.34
C MET A 297 16.29 0.40 26.93
N CYS A 298 16.86 1.26 27.78
CA CYS A 298 17.13 2.66 27.49
C CYS A 298 18.53 3.07 27.98
N THR A 299 19.13 4.08 27.35
CA THR A 299 20.46 4.61 27.71
C THR A 299 20.37 6.04 28.24
N SER A 300 21.14 6.33 29.30
CA SER A 300 21.24 7.66 29.90
C SER A 300 22.56 7.75 30.69
N ASN A 301 23.31 8.85 30.54
CA ASN A 301 24.59 9.08 31.22
C ASN A 301 25.60 7.92 31.08
N ASN A 302 25.76 7.37 29.86
CA ASN A 302 26.58 6.18 29.54
C ASN A 302 26.21 4.88 30.28
N LYS A 303 25.10 4.86 31.02
CA LYS A 303 24.54 3.67 31.67
C LYS A 303 23.36 3.10 30.89
N GLN A 304 23.11 1.81 31.07
CA GLN A 304 22.05 1.05 30.40
C GLN A 304 21.05 0.56 31.44
N TYR A 305 19.79 0.96 31.28
CA TYR A 305 18.68 0.61 32.16
C TYR A 305 17.74 -0.33 31.43
N TYR A 306 17.36 -1.43 32.08
CA TYR A 306 16.50 -2.46 31.52
C TYR A 306 15.15 -2.45 32.25
N ILE A 307 14.09 -2.91 31.57
CA ILE A 307 12.82 -3.19 32.25
C ILE A 307 13.00 -4.40 33.20
N PHE A 308 12.22 -4.45 34.28
CA PHE A 308 12.33 -5.48 35.33
C PHE A 308 13.76 -5.65 35.88
N GLU A 309 14.47 -4.53 36.09
CA GLU A 309 15.75 -4.52 36.78
C GLU A 309 15.79 -3.37 37.81
N PRO A 310 16.27 -3.58 39.05
CA PRO A 310 16.35 -2.52 40.05
C PRO A 310 17.26 -1.36 39.62
N VAL A 311 16.80 -0.13 39.86
CA VAL A 311 17.53 1.11 39.58
C VAL A 311 17.38 2.06 40.76
N GLN A 312 18.48 2.66 41.22
CA GLN A 312 18.44 3.72 42.23
C GLN A 312 18.30 5.09 41.57
N LEU A 313 17.42 5.94 42.14
CA LEU A 313 17.22 7.32 41.67
C LEU A 313 18.38 8.24 42.07
N ARG A 314 18.74 9.17 41.19
CA ARG A 314 19.76 10.20 41.46
C ARG A 314 19.38 11.03 42.68
N ASN A 315 20.35 11.23 43.58
CA ASN A 315 20.21 11.97 44.83
C ASN A 315 19.10 11.43 45.77
N SER A 316 18.72 10.16 45.64
CA SER A 316 17.81 9.46 46.56
C SER A 316 18.37 8.07 46.93
N VAL A 317 17.87 7.51 48.03
CA VAL A 317 18.05 6.08 48.38
C VAL A 317 16.94 5.19 47.80
N ASP A 318 15.96 5.78 47.11
CA ASP A 318 14.84 5.06 46.52
C ASP A 318 15.29 4.13 45.39
N ILE A 319 14.96 2.84 45.54
CA ILE A 319 15.05 1.84 44.49
C ILE A 319 13.69 1.77 43.78
N VAL A 320 13.72 1.78 42.45
CA VAL A 320 12.55 1.62 41.58
C VAL A 320 12.85 0.59 40.48
N ILE A 321 11.83 -0.05 39.94
CA ILE A 321 11.96 -1.03 38.85
C ILE A 321 11.26 -0.47 37.61
N PRO A 322 11.98 -0.17 36.51
CA PRO A 322 11.38 0.22 35.23
C PRO A 322 10.47 -0.87 34.67
N ILE A 323 9.28 -0.49 34.21
CA ILE A 323 8.28 -1.38 33.61
C ILE A 323 8.05 -1.01 32.12
N PHE A 324 8.07 0.28 31.78
CA PHE A 324 7.95 0.77 30.40
C PHE A 324 8.91 1.93 30.11
N PHE A 325 9.55 1.92 28.93
CA PHE A 325 10.27 3.08 28.37
C PHE A 325 9.49 3.69 27.21
N TYR A 326 9.38 5.02 27.19
CA TYR A 326 8.58 5.76 26.20
C TYR A 326 9.09 7.20 26.02
N LYS A 327 8.70 7.86 24.94
CA LYS A 327 8.92 9.30 24.71
C LYS A 327 7.69 10.13 25.07
N LYS A 328 7.89 11.33 25.60
CA LYS A 328 6.87 12.36 25.81
C LYS A 328 7.50 13.74 25.62
N HIS A 329 6.91 14.57 24.75
CA HIS A 329 7.47 15.87 24.35
C HIS A 329 8.98 15.78 23.98
N ASP A 330 9.32 14.82 23.10
CA ASP A 330 10.67 14.49 22.63
C ASP A 330 11.72 14.10 23.70
N ARG A 331 11.34 14.03 24.98
CA ARG A 331 12.17 13.50 26.07
C ARG A 331 11.81 12.06 26.38
N THR A 332 12.78 11.27 26.83
CA THR A 332 12.59 9.85 27.18
C THR A 332 12.28 9.69 28.66
N PHE A 333 11.28 8.88 28.96
CA PHE A 333 10.77 8.59 30.30
C PHE A 333 10.77 7.09 30.57
N SER A 334 10.86 6.76 31.85
CA SER A 334 10.63 5.44 32.41
C SER A 334 9.41 5.50 33.33
N LYS A 335 8.44 4.60 33.12
CA LYS A 335 7.40 4.29 34.12
C LYS A 335 7.94 3.18 35.00
N CYS A 336 8.10 3.46 36.29
CA CYS A 336 8.65 2.53 37.27
C CYS A 336 7.63 2.21 38.37
N VAL A 337 7.70 1.00 38.91
CA VAL A 337 7.05 0.62 40.17
C VAL A 337 8.07 0.72 41.32
N ARG A 338 7.60 0.94 42.55
CA ARG A 338 8.43 0.74 43.75
C ARG A 338 8.24 -0.71 44.22
N PRO A 339 9.29 -1.53 44.34
CA PRO A 339 9.15 -2.86 44.93
C PRO A 339 8.83 -2.75 46.42
N GLU A 340 8.05 -3.71 46.92
CA GLU A 340 8.00 -4.00 48.34
C GLU A 340 9.29 -4.76 48.70
N ILE A 341 10.04 -4.25 49.68
CA ILE A 341 11.30 -4.85 50.12
C ILE A 341 11.10 -5.42 51.53
N SER A 342 11.16 -6.74 51.65
CA SER A 342 11.02 -7.46 52.91
C SER A 342 12.23 -8.36 53.18
N SER A 343 12.38 -8.85 54.42
CA SER A 343 13.44 -9.79 54.78
C SER A 343 12.84 -11.10 55.28
N LYS A 344 13.29 -12.24 54.72
CA LYS A 344 12.82 -13.58 55.11
C LYS A 344 13.42 -14.07 56.42
N SER A 345 14.67 -13.70 56.69
CA SER A 345 15.48 -14.27 57.77
C SER A 345 16.46 -13.20 58.27
N ALA A 346 16.28 -12.74 59.51
CA ALA A 346 17.20 -11.92 60.32
C ALA A 346 18.05 -10.82 59.61
N GLY A 347 17.58 -10.24 58.49
CA GLY A 347 18.32 -9.27 57.67
C GLY A 347 19.35 -9.85 56.70
N SER A 348 19.45 -11.18 56.54
CA SER A 348 20.42 -11.85 55.65
C SER A 348 19.91 -12.10 54.22
N GLU A 349 18.59 -12.17 54.01
CA GLU A 349 17.99 -12.37 52.69
C GLU A 349 16.86 -11.35 52.47
N LEU A 350 16.92 -10.61 51.37
CA LEU A 350 15.93 -9.61 50.94
C LEU A 350 15.06 -10.16 49.81
N VAL A 351 13.77 -9.83 49.84
CA VAL A 351 12.83 -10.12 48.76
C VAL A 351 12.41 -8.80 48.13
N LEU A 352 12.62 -8.68 46.81
CA LEU A 352 12.09 -7.60 45.99
C LEU A 352 10.78 -8.08 45.37
N GLN A 353 9.64 -7.59 45.83
CA GLN A 353 8.32 -8.00 45.35
C GLN A 353 7.67 -6.90 44.50
N ILE A 354 7.06 -7.29 43.38
CA ILE A 354 6.20 -6.43 42.54
C ILE A 354 4.90 -7.15 42.19
N ASP A 355 3.85 -6.39 41.90
CA ASP A 355 2.62 -6.93 41.33
C ASP A 355 2.79 -7.29 39.85
N SER A 356 2.16 -8.39 39.44
CA SER A 356 2.03 -8.80 38.04
C SER A 356 1.08 -7.88 37.22
N HIS A 357 1.09 -8.07 35.90
CA HIS A 357 0.15 -7.50 34.94
C HIS A 357 0.00 -5.96 34.96
N LEU A 358 1.01 -5.24 35.46
CA LEU A 358 1.05 -3.77 35.51
C LEU A 358 0.84 -3.14 34.12
N THR A 359 -0.34 -2.54 33.93
CA THR A 359 -0.70 -1.84 32.68
C THR A 359 -0.05 -0.46 32.60
N PHE A 360 0.11 0.10 31.39
CA PHE A 360 0.78 1.40 31.21
C PHE A 360 0.13 2.55 32.02
N ASN A 361 -1.18 2.49 32.27
CA ASN A 361 -1.94 3.49 33.02
C ASN A 361 -2.21 3.09 34.49
N ASP A 362 -1.55 2.05 35.00
CA ASP A 362 -1.68 1.63 36.39
C ASP A 362 -1.25 2.74 37.36
N PRO A 363 -2.06 3.09 38.38
CA PRO A 363 -1.76 4.19 39.29
C PRO A 363 -0.53 3.94 40.18
N ARG A 364 -0.06 2.69 40.29
CA ARG A 364 1.18 2.35 41.01
C ARG A 364 2.44 2.75 40.23
N LEU A 365 2.34 3.03 38.93
CA LEU A 365 3.47 3.39 38.07
C LEU A 365 3.77 4.89 38.08
N ILE A 366 4.96 5.23 38.58
CA ILE A 366 5.46 6.61 38.64
C ILE A 366 6.36 6.88 37.45
N SER A 367 6.17 8.01 36.78
CA SER A 367 6.95 8.39 35.59
C SER A 367 8.14 9.26 35.95
N PHE A 368 9.34 8.83 35.59
CA PHE A 368 10.60 9.56 35.78
C PHE A 368 11.24 9.87 34.42
N PRO A 369 11.75 11.11 34.20
CA PRO A 369 12.69 11.36 33.11
C PRO A 369 13.91 10.43 33.24
N ILE A 370 14.43 9.89 32.14
CA ILE A 370 15.52 8.90 32.16
C ILE A 370 16.83 9.48 32.76
N GLU A 371 16.96 10.80 32.84
CA GLU A 371 18.08 11.51 33.43
C GLU A 371 18.04 11.52 34.98
N LYS A 372 16.93 11.08 35.60
CA LYS A 372 16.80 10.86 37.05
C LYS A 372 17.23 9.47 37.50
N LEU A 373 17.42 8.52 36.58
CA LEU A 373 17.98 7.21 36.90
C LEU A 373 19.50 7.33 37.10
N ASP A 374 20.07 6.60 38.07
CA ASP A 374 21.52 6.65 38.33
C ASP A 374 22.19 5.28 38.51
N LEU A 375 22.07 4.61 39.66
CA LEU A 375 22.77 3.33 39.86
C LEU A 375 21.98 2.20 39.23
N ILE A 376 22.64 1.40 38.38
CA ILE A 376 22.12 0.15 37.83
C ILE A 376 22.28 -0.97 38.87
N TYR A 377 21.47 -2.03 38.80
CA TYR A 377 21.43 -3.12 39.77
C TYR A 377 22.80 -3.60 40.32
N PRO A 378 23.84 -3.88 39.49
CA PRO A 378 25.16 -4.32 39.99
C PRO A 378 25.92 -3.28 40.83
N ASP A 379 25.52 -2.01 40.78
CA ASP A 379 26.16 -0.86 41.44
C ASP A 379 25.36 -0.35 42.65
N ILE A 380 24.15 -0.87 42.90
CA ILE A 380 23.31 -0.44 44.03
C ILE A 380 23.91 -0.98 45.34
N CYS A 381 24.30 -0.07 46.24
CA CYS A 381 24.77 -0.40 47.57
C CYS A 381 23.71 -0.10 48.64
N LEU A 382 23.52 -1.04 49.56
CA LEU A 382 22.70 -0.86 50.76
C LEU A 382 23.41 0.06 51.77
N LYS A 383 22.69 0.54 52.79
CA LYS A 383 23.26 1.36 53.88
C LYS A 383 24.43 0.69 54.63
N SER A 384 24.56 -0.63 54.53
CA SER A 384 25.67 -1.44 55.07
C SER A 384 26.95 -1.40 54.22
N GLY A 385 26.94 -0.73 53.06
CA GLY A 385 28.05 -0.68 52.10
C GLY A 385 28.17 -1.92 51.19
N ARG A 386 27.38 -2.97 51.40
CA ARG A 386 27.33 -4.17 50.54
C ARG A 386 26.35 -3.98 49.36
N LYS A 387 26.48 -4.78 48.32
CA LYS A 387 25.65 -4.66 47.11
C LYS A 387 24.26 -5.25 47.34
N LEU A 388 23.25 -4.74 46.63
CA LEU A 388 21.90 -5.30 46.63
C LEU A 388 21.89 -6.77 46.16
N ALA A 389 22.69 -7.08 45.14
CA ALA A 389 22.82 -8.41 44.58
C ALA A 389 23.25 -9.48 45.60
N ASP A 390 24.06 -9.11 46.60
CA ASP A 390 24.53 -10.01 47.66
C ASP A 390 23.39 -10.51 48.58
N PHE A 391 22.19 -9.92 48.49
CA PHE A 391 21.06 -10.18 49.41
C PHE A 391 19.75 -10.59 48.75
N CYS A 392 19.53 -10.28 47.46
CA CYS A 392 18.24 -10.54 46.79
C CYS A 392 18.23 -11.80 45.91
N ASN A 393 19.16 -12.75 46.12
CA ASN A 393 19.30 -14.01 45.38
C ASN A 393 19.23 -13.86 43.84
N ASP A 394 19.68 -12.73 43.31
CA ASP A 394 19.57 -12.42 41.88
C ASP A 394 18.15 -12.60 41.30
N CYS A 395 17.10 -12.18 42.02
CA CYS A 395 15.72 -12.22 41.51
C CYS A 395 14.79 -11.07 41.96
N ILE A 396 13.73 -10.86 41.18
CA ILE A 396 12.51 -10.15 41.59
C ILE A 396 11.38 -11.19 41.66
N THR A 397 10.59 -11.14 42.72
CA THR A 397 9.37 -11.93 42.87
C THR A 397 8.17 -11.16 42.32
N GLU A 398 7.53 -11.66 41.27
CA GLU A 398 6.29 -11.11 40.71
C GLU A 398 5.08 -11.86 41.27
N LEU A 399 4.10 -11.12 41.80
CA LEU A 399 2.90 -11.66 42.45
C LEU A 399 1.69 -11.65 41.50
N ASP A 400 1.15 -12.82 41.19
CA ASP A 400 -0.13 -12.98 40.47
C ASP A 400 -1.13 -13.80 41.30
N CYS A 401 -2.08 -13.11 41.94
CA CYS A 401 -3.19 -13.73 42.67
C CYS A 401 -2.78 -14.79 43.73
N GLY A 402 -1.59 -14.66 44.32
CA GLY A 402 -1.01 -15.61 45.29
C GLY A 402 -0.03 -16.63 44.69
N ILE A 403 0.16 -16.63 43.38
CA ILE A 403 1.25 -17.32 42.67
C ILE A 403 2.46 -16.37 42.64
N PHE A 404 3.65 -16.91 42.88
CA PHE A 404 4.91 -16.18 42.86
C PHE A 404 5.77 -16.65 41.69
N GLU A 405 5.98 -15.80 40.68
CA GLU A 405 6.97 -16.05 39.62
C GLU A 405 8.30 -15.34 39.93
N GLN A 406 9.42 -15.94 39.52
CA GLN A 406 10.76 -15.38 39.72
C GLN A 406 11.29 -14.80 38.41
N ILE A 407 11.55 -13.50 38.39
CA ILE A 407 12.21 -12.81 37.30
C ILE A 407 13.71 -12.75 37.60
N PRO A 408 14.59 -13.32 36.75
CA PRO A 408 16.03 -13.37 37.02
C PRO A 408 16.69 -11.98 36.90
N LEU A 409 17.63 -11.72 37.78
CA LEU A 409 18.56 -10.59 37.74
C LEU A 409 20.01 -11.08 37.49
N PRO A 410 20.90 -10.24 36.94
CA PRO A 410 20.55 -9.07 36.13
C PRO A 410 19.67 -9.46 34.92
N ASN A 411 19.01 -8.50 34.28
CA ASN A 411 18.07 -8.80 33.20
C ASN A 411 18.79 -9.63 32.08
N PRO A 412 18.21 -10.75 31.60
CA PRO A 412 18.84 -11.60 30.57
C PRO A 412 19.28 -10.86 29.29
N TRP A 413 18.60 -9.78 28.92
CA TRP A 413 18.99 -8.92 27.79
C TRP A 413 20.34 -8.21 27.97
N ARG A 414 20.88 -8.08 29.20
CA ARG A 414 22.26 -7.62 29.40
C ARG A 414 23.27 -8.55 28.74
N THR A 415 23.06 -9.86 28.88
CA THR A 415 23.91 -10.88 28.28
C THR A 415 23.72 -10.91 26.76
N LYS A 416 22.45 -10.91 26.29
CA LYS A 416 22.14 -10.94 24.85
C LYS A 416 22.68 -9.71 24.11
N ALA A 417 22.54 -8.52 24.69
CA ALA A 417 23.04 -7.29 24.08
C ALA A 417 24.56 -7.11 24.22
N ASN A 418 25.24 -7.83 25.12
CA ASN A 418 26.69 -7.73 25.32
C ASN A 418 27.23 -6.28 25.33
N LYS A 419 26.58 -5.40 26.09
CA LYS A 419 26.83 -3.94 26.19
C LYS A 419 26.48 -3.09 24.96
N GLN A 420 25.98 -3.65 23.86
CA GLN A 420 25.41 -2.90 22.73
C GLN A 420 24.12 -2.15 23.14
N ILE A 421 23.67 -1.23 22.28
CA ILE A 421 22.37 -0.56 22.43
C ILE A 421 21.27 -1.42 21.79
N ILE A 422 20.16 -1.64 22.48
CA ILE A 422 19.00 -2.33 21.89
C ILE A 422 18.16 -1.35 21.07
N ARG A 423 17.88 -1.68 19.81
CA ARG A 423 16.96 -0.96 18.91
C ARG A 423 15.67 -1.75 18.76
N HIS A 424 14.57 -1.20 19.28
CA HIS A 424 13.22 -1.75 19.08
C HIS A 424 12.67 -1.27 17.73
N VAL A 425 12.46 -2.20 16.79
CA VAL A 425 12.09 -1.91 15.40
C VAL A 425 10.85 -2.72 15.01
N PRO A 426 9.64 -2.29 15.38
CA PRO A 426 8.41 -3.00 15.04
C PRO A 426 8.04 -2.88 13.57
N ILE A 427 7.39 -3.91 13.04
CA ILE A 427 6.92 -3.99 11.65
C ILE A 427 5.41 -4.16 11.54
N SER A 428 4.84 -3.65 10.45
CA SER A 428 3.49 -3.97 9.99
C SER A 428 3.58 -4.94 8.83
N LEU A 429 3.16 -6.19 9.04
CA LEU A 429 3.21 -7.28 8.06
C LEU A 429 1.95 -7.27 7.18
N TYR A 430 2.07 -7.66 5.91
CA TYR A 430 0.96 -7.78 4.97
C TYR A 430 1.16 -9.00 4.06
N CYS A 431 0.06 -9.64 3.69
CA CYS A 431 0.02 -10.69 2.67
C CYS A 431 -1.21 -10.48 1.78
N ASP A 432 -1.09 -10.77 0.47
CA ASP A 432 -2.21 -10.70 -0.48
C ASP A 432 -2.03 -11.65 -1.67
N ASP A 433 -3.14 -11.89 -2.37
CA ASP A 433 -3.16 -12.63 -3.63
C ASP A 433 -3.05 -11.73 -4.87
N THR A 434 -1.86 -11.77 -5.44
CA THR A 434 -1.56 -11.12 -6.72
C THR A 434 -1.73 -12.11 -7.87
N SER A 435 -1.96 -11.61 -9.08
CA SER A 435 -1.97 -12.43 -10.29
C SER A 435 -1.03 -11.83 -11.30
N GLY A 436 -0.10 -12.63 -11.84
CA GLY A 436 0.79 -12.25 -12.94
C GLY A 436 0.05 -11.98 -14.25
N ASN A 437 -1.28 -12.15 -14.29
CA ASN A 437 -2.13 -11.81 -15.42
C ASN A 437 -3.15 -10.72 -15.05
N VAL A 438 -3.67 -10.01 -16.06
CA VAL A 438 -4.78 -9.03 -15.91
C VAL A 438 -6.03 -9.66 -15.26
N SER A 439 -6.21 -10.99 -15.36
CA SER A 439 -7.25 -11.72 -14.64
C SER A 439 -6.71 -12.39 -13.37
N LYS A 440 -7.44 -12.31 -12.24
CA LYS A 440 -7.06 -12.94 -10.96
C LYS A 440 -7.05 -14.49 -10.96
N GLN A 441 -7.36 -15.16 -12.08
CA GLN A 441 -7.61 -16.60 -12.11
C GLN A 441 -6.38 -17.46 -12.48
N TYR A 442 -5.40 -16.91 -13.19
CA TYR A 442 -4.26 -17.65 -13.75
C TYR A 442 -2.93 -17.02 -13.31
N ASN A 443 -1.94 -17.85 -12.92
CA ASN A 443 -0.68 -17.40 -12.32
C ASN A 443 -0.90 -16.54 -11.06
N LYS A 444 -1.66 -17.09 -10.09
CA LYS A 444 -1.79 -16.51 -8.76
C LYS A 444 -0.46 -16.66 -8.01
N HIS A 445 -0.03 -15.57 -7.39
CA HIS A 445 1.11 -15.48 -6.49
C HIS A 445 0.63 -15.02 -5.10
N MET A 446 0.94 -15.80 -4.07
CA MET A 446 0.87 -15.34 -2.69
C MET A 446 2.17 -14.64 -2.34
N SER A 447 2.09 -13.44 -1.76
CA SER A 447 3.29 -12.62 -1.49
C SER A 447 3.24 -11.99 -0.12
N TYR A 448 4.37 -11.98 0.59
CA TYR A 448 4.55 -11.32 1.88
C TYR A 448 5.36 -10.03 1.73
N TYR A 449 4.93 -9.00 2.45
CA TYR A 449 5.59 -7.71 2.52
C TYR A 449 5.53 -7.15 3.94
N PHE A 450 6.41 -6.22 4.28
CA PHE A 450 6.29 -5.41 5.49
C PHE A 450 6.65 -3.94 5.28
N THR A 451 6.27 -3.11 6.24
CA THR A 451 6.76 -1.74 6.39
C THR A 451 7.22 -1.49 7.82
N LEU A 452 8.25 -0.66 8.00
CA LEU A 452 8.76 -0.25 9.32
C LEU A 452 7.73 0.63 10.03
N SER A 453 7.18 0.17 11.17
CA SER A 453 6.18 0.93 11.93
C SER A 453 6.77 2.13 12.67
N GLY A 454 8.10 2.19 12.81
CA GLY A 454 8.84 3.34 13.35
C GLY A 454 8.89 4.57 12.43
N LEU A 455 8.55 4.43 11.14
CA LEU A 455 8.57 5.53 10.19
C LEU A 455 7.29 6.41 10.27
N PRO A 456 7.40 7.74 10.05
CA PRO A 456 6.25 8.60 9.85
C PRO A 456 5.52 8.26 8.54
N PRO A 457 4.18 8.40 8.43
CA PRO A 457 3.44 7.99 7.24
C PRO A 457 3.89 8.62 5.91
N ARG A 458 4.46 9.84 5.95
CA ARG A 458 5.04 10.51 4.76
C ARG A 458 6.15 9.69 4.09
N LEU A 459 6.77 8.76 4.83
CA LEU A 459 7.79 7.81 4.35
C LEU A 459 7.22 6.39 4.29
N ALA A 460 6.53 5.95 5.36
CA ALA A 460 5.99 4.60 5.46
C ALA A 460 4.90 4.26 4.41
N ASN A 461 4.37 5.26 3.70
CA ASN A 461 3.43 5.10 2.60
C ASN A 461 4.07 5.28 1.21
N GLN A 462 5.39 5.52 1.13
CA GLN A 462 6.12 5.47 -0.15
C GLN A 462 6.46 4.02 -0.46
N GLU A 463 6.38 3.63 -1.73
CA GLU A 463 6.69 2.27 -2.19
C GLU A 463 8.17 1.91 -1.91
N TYR A 464 9.06 2.91 -1.86
CA TYR A 464 10.45 2.78 -1.40
C TYR A 464 10.61 2.15 0.01
N ASN A 465 9.60 2.26 0.88
CA ASN A 465 9.63 1.70 2.25
C ASN A 465 8.67 0.51 2.41
N CYS A 466 8.24 -0.09 1.30
CA CYS A 466 7.57 -1.38 1.25
C CYS A 466 8.58 -2.46 0.87
N HIS A 467 8.76 -3.43 1.78
CA HIS A 467 9.80 -4.44 1.67
C HIS A 467 9.17 -5.81 1.38
N PHE A 468 9.56 -6.41 0.26
CA PHE A 468 9.19 -7.78 -0.12
C PHE A 468 9.96 -8.80 0.74
N LEU A 469 9.31 -9.91 1.12
CA LEU A 469 9.91 -11.01 1.89
C LEU A 469 9.97 -12.33 1.10
N SER A 470 8.82 -12.76 0.56
CA SER A 470 8.70 -14.06 -0.10
C SER A 470 7.48 -14.08 -1.02
N THR A 471 7.53 -14.90 -2.06
CA THR A 471 6.37 -15.23 -2.90
C THR A 471 6.35 -16.70 -3.27
N SER A 472 5.16 -17.22 -3.53
CA SER A 472 5.01 -18.50 -4.23
C SER A 472 3.76 -18.52 -5.09
N ASN A 473 3.85 -19.19 -6.23
CA ASN A 473 2.74 -19.54 -7.10
C ASN A 473 2.14 -20.92 -6.78
N THR A 474 2.78 -21.71 -5.91
CA THR A 474 2.34 -23.05 -5.48
C THR A 474 1.79 -23.05 -4.04
N ALA A 475 2.32 -22.18 -3.18
CA ALA A 475 2.06 -22.14 -1.75
C ALA A 475 1.06 -21.04 -1.32
N GLY A 476 0.30 -21.32 -0.27
CA GLY A 476 -0.65 -20.43 0.39
C GLY A 476 0.01 -19.53 1.44
N ALA A 477 -0.78 -18.63 2.05
CA ALA A 477 -0.25 -17.67 3.01
C ALA A 477 0.32 -18.35 4.28
N LEU A 478 -0.29 -19.45 4.71
CA LEU A 478 0.18 -20.22 5.88
C LEU A 478 1.45 -21.04 5.59
N GLU A 479 1.60 -21.57 4.38
CA GLU A 479 2.76 -22.37 3.98
C GLU A 479 4.01 -21.48 3.87
N LEU A 480 3.87 -20.26 3.31
CA LEU A 480 4.90 -19.21 3.41
C LEU A 480 5.15 -18.77 4.87
N GLY A 481 4.09 -18.75 5.69
CA GLY A 481 4.18 -18.45 7.13
C GLY A 481 5.07 -19.41 7.92
N GLN A 482 5.25 -20.67 7.49
CA GLN A 482 6.16 -21.65 8.11
C GLN A 482 7.65 -21.31 7.90
N GLN A 483 7.95 -20.26 7.13
CA GLN A 483 9.29 -19.71 6.94
C GLN A 483 9.42 -18.38 7.67
N VAL A 484 8.43 -17.50 7.48
CA VAL A 484 8.41 -16.14 8.04
C VAL A 484 8.22 -16.11 9.56
N VAL A 485 7.31 -16.89 10.14
CA VAL A 485 7.00 -16.81 11.59
C VAL A 485 8.16 -17.28 12.48
N PRO A 486 8.85 -18.40 12.20
CA PRO A 486 10.01 -18.82 13.00
C PRO A 486 11.12 -17.75 13.04
N GLU A 487 11.40 -17.10 11.90
CA GLU A 487 12.37 -16.01 11.82
C GLU A 487 11.96 -14.82 12.70
N LEU A 488 10.71 -14.36 12.55
CA LEU A 488 10.17 -13.24 13.34
C LEU A 488 10.16 -13.53 14.84
N ASN A 489 9.95 -14.78 15.25
CA ASN A 489 10.05 -15.19 16.65
C ASN A 489 11.50 -15.11 17.18
N GLU A 490 12.48 -15.57 16.40
CA GLU A 490 13.90 -15.46 16.75
C GLU A 490 14.33 -13.98 16.91
N MET A 491 13.89 -13.11 16.00
CA MET A 491 14.11 -11.65 16.02
C MET A 491 13.50 -10.94 17.24
N VAL A 492 12.58 -11.59 17.96
CA VAL A 492 11.93 -11.08 19.18
C VAL A 492 12.55 -11.68 20.43
N ARG A 493 12.85 -12.99 20.42
CA ARG A 493 13.40 -13.72 21.56
C ARG A 493 14.87 -13.38 21.82
N GLU A 494 15.68 -13.44 20.78
CA GLU A 494 17.14 -13.32 20.86
C GLU A 494 17.61 -11.95 20.41
N GLY A 495 16.90 -11.36 19.44
CA GLY A 495 17.38 -10.21 18.69
C GLY A 495 18.47 -10.61 17.69
N TYR A 496 19.11 -9.63 17.07
CA TYR A 496 20.19 -9.86 16.10
C TYR A 496 21.12 -8.64 16.00
N ASP A 497 22.42 -8.89 15.78
CA ASP A 497 23.41 -7.83 15.59
C ASP A 497 23.16 -7.02 14.31
N ALA A 498 23.27 -5.70 14.41
CA ALA A 498 23.31 -4.77 13.29
C ALA A 498 24.25 -3.60 13.61
N TYR A 499 24.68 -2.85 12.59
CA TYR A 499 25.39 -1.58 12.79
C TYR A 499 24.43 -0.42 12.52
N ASN A 500 24.36 0.56 13.44
CA ASN A 500 23.49 1.72 13.29
C ASN A 500 24.30 2.92 12.80
N ALA A 501 24.10 3.32 11.53
CA ALA A 501 24.88 4.37 10.87
C ALA A 501 24.81 5.76 11.54
N ILE A 502 23.81 6.02 12.38
CA ILE A 502 23.66 7.30 13.11
C ILE A 502 24.33 7.28 14.47
N LEU A 503 24.42 6.10 15.11
CA LEU A 503 25.17 5.93 16.35
C LEU A 503 26.65 5.62 16.11
N GLU A 504 27.01 5.27 14.88
CA GLU A 504 28.32 4.75 14.45
C GLU A 504 28.81 3.56 15.30
N LYS A 505 27.86 2.71 15.73
CA LYS A 505 28.07 1.60 16.68
C LYS A 505 27.23 0.38 16.33
N ASP A 506 27.73 -0.77 16.75
CA ASP A 506 26.97 -2.02 16.80
C ASP A 506 25.80 -1.91 17.80
N VAL A 507 24.67 -2.49 17.41
CA VAL A 507 23.41 -2.49 18.13
C VAL A 507 22.75 -3.88 18.04
N LEU A 508 22.06 -4.28 19.11
CA LEU A 508 21.18 -5.43 19.06
C LEU A 508 19.80 -4.95 18.58
N VAL A 509 19.23 -5.59 17.56
CA VAL A 509 17.92 -5.22 17.02
C VAL A 509 16.86 -6.22 17.50
N MET A 510 15.68 -5.72 17.84
CA MET A 510 14.53 -6.51 18.28
C MET A 510 13.29 -6.09 17.47
N THR A 511 12.63 -7.04 16.81
CA THR A 511 11.61 -6.75 15.77
C THR A 511 10.29 -7.48 16.00
N PRO A 512 9.34 -6.91 16.79
CA PRO A 512 8.01 -7.49 16.93
C PRO A 512 7.04 -7.09 15.80
N VAL A 513 6.07 -7.95 15.52
CA VAL A 513 4.95 -7.63 14.63
C VAL A 513 3.91 -6.78 15.36
N LEU A 514 3.70 -5.55 14.89
CA LEU A 514 2.76 -4.61 15.49
C LEU A 514 1.31 -4.89 15.06
N ALA A 515 1.13 -5.21 13.77
CA ALA A 515 -0.13 -5.54 13.13
C ALA A 515 0.08 -6.48 11.94
N PHE A 516 -0.94 -7.28 11.63
CA PHE A 516 -1.06 -7.99 10.36
C PHE A 516 -2.19 -7.37 9.52
N LEU A 517 -1.86 -6.91 8.32
CA LEU A 517 -2.74 -6.22 7.39
C LEU A 517 -3.10 -7.14 6.21
N GLY A 518 -4.29 -6.97 5.63
CA GLY A 518 -4.79 -7.83 4.56
C GLY A 518 -6.28 -7.60 4.31
N ASP A 519 -6.82 -8.27 3.31
CA ASP A 519 -8.26 -8.28 3.04
C ASP A 519 -9.01 -9.25 3.99
N SER A 520 -10.34 -9.29 3.91
CA SER A 520 -11.14 -10.13 4.83
C SER A 520 -10.91 -11.65 4.66
N PRO A 521 -10.85 -12.21 3.43
CA PRO A 521 -10.32 -13.55 3.16
C PRO A 521 -8.95 -13.84 3.76
N MET A 522 -7.95 -12.99 3.55
CA MET A 522 -6.59 -13.19 4.04
C MET A 522 -6.56 -13.21 5.57
N HIS A 523 -7.19 -12.22 6.19
CA HIS A 523 -7.36 -12.19 7.64
C HIS A 523 -8.08 -13.42 8.17
N ALA A 524 -9.05 -14.00 7.45
CA ALA A 524 -9.72 -15.22 7.87
C ALA A 524 -8.76 -16.42 7.89
N GLU A 525 -7.97 -16.60 6.83
CA GLU A 525 -6.94 -17.65 6.72
C GLU A 525 -5.89 -17.54 7.85
N ILE A 526 -5.33 -16.35 8.04
CA ILE A 526 -4.29 -16.07 9.05
C ILE A 526 -4.79 -16.25 10.49
N THR A 527 -6.09 -16.04 10.76
CA THR A 527 -6.67 -16.11 12.11
C THR A 527 -7.34 -17.43 12.45
N ASN A 528 -7.22 -18.45 11.59
CA ASN A 528 -8.01 -19.69 11.68
C ASN A 528 -9.53 -19.43 11.73
N THR A 529 -10.04 -18.33 11.16
CA THR A 529 -11.49 -18.04 11.14
C THR A 529 -12.12 -18.34 9.77
N PRO A 530 -13.40 -18.72 9.71
CA PRO A 530 -14.10 -18.90 8.44
C PRO A 530 -14.26 -17.60 7.66
N VAL A 531 -14.09 -17.66 6.32
CA VAL A 531 -14.35 -16.52 5.43
C VAL A 531 -15.77 -15.96 5.66
N PRO A 532 -15.92 -14.66 5.99
CA PRO A 532 -17.18 -14.11 6.53
C PRO A 532 -18.41 -14.36 5.66
N SER A 533 -18.31 -14.13 4.34
CA SER A 533 -19.43 -14.01 3.40
C SER A 533 -20.43 -15.17 3.40
N SER A 534 -19.98 -16.40 3.67
CA SER A 534 -20.83 -17.61 3.65
C SER A 534 -20.81 -18.42 4.94
N SER A 535 -20.10 -17.96 5.98
CA SER A 535 -19.91 -18.69 7.24
C SER A 535 -21.11 -18.59 8.18
N LEU A 536 -21.32 -19.60 9.01
CA LEU A 536 -22.23 -19.55 10.16
C LEU A 536 -21.64 -18.77 11.35
N ASN A 537 -20.31 -18.70 11.46
CA ASN A 537 -19.57 -17.82 12.38
C ASN A 537 -18.80 -16.79 11.53
N PRO A 538 -19.38 -15.62 11.21
CA PRO A 538 -18.83 -14.75 10.18
C PRO A 538 -18.04 -13.55 10.75
N CYS A 539 -17.88 -13.48 12.08
CA CYS A 539 -17.04 -12.48 12.74
C CYS A 539 -15.76 -13.15 13.28
N ARG A 540 -14.61 -12.52 13.09
CA ARG A 540 -13.33 -12.91 13.71
C ARG A 540 -13.14 -12.36 15.13
N PHE A 541 -13.86 -11.30 15.49
CA PHE A 541 -13.63 -10.56 16.73
C PHE A 541 -14.49 -11.06 17.90
N CYS A 542 -15.73 -11.49 17.62
CA CYS A 542 -16.72 -11.85 18.64
C CYS A 542 -17.48 -13.12 18.29
N ASP A 543 -18.20 -13.67 19.26
CA ASP A 543 -18.94 -14.93 19.23
C ASP A 543 -20.20 -14.98 18.33
N LEU A 544 -20.34 -14.04 17.39
CA LEU A 544 -21.49 -13.97 16.48
C LEU A 544 -21.58 -15.26 15.64
N CYS A 545 -22.66 -16.00 15.85
CA CYS A 545 -22.92 -17.28 15.21
C CYS A 545 -24.39 -17.42 14.79
N ALA A 546 -24.68 -18.39 13.92
CA ALA A 546 -26.04 -18.81 13.55
C ALA A 546 -26.08 -20.33 13.39
N SER A 547 -27.12 -20.99 13.89
CA SER A 547 -27.28 -22.46 13.77
C SER A 547 -27.57 -22.93 12.34
N SER A 548 -28.14 -22.06 11.50
CA SER A 548 -28.40 -22.33 10.08
C SER A 548 -28.31 -21.05 9.25
N LYS A 549 -28.24 -21.18 7.91
CA LYS A 549 -28.31 -20.01 7.01
C LYS A 549 -29.65 -19.27 7.11
N ASN A 550 -30.75 -20.00 7.35
CA ASN A 550 -32.08 -19.43 7.51
C ASN A 550 -32.20 -18.63 8.82
N ASN A 551 -31.46 -19.01 9.86
CA ASN A 551 -31.44 -18.29 11.13
C ASN A 551 -30.79 -16.90 11.00
N LYS A 552 -30.08 -16.58 9.92
CA LYS A 552 -29.51 -15.23 9.70
C LYS A 552 -30.56 -14.14 9.44
N THR A 553 -31.83 -14.49 9.23
CA THR A 553 -32.94 -13.54 9.08
C THR A 553 -33.87 -13.52 10.31
N THR A 554 -33.49 -14.15 11.44
CA THR A 554 -34.27 -14.03 12.68
C THR A 554 -33.92 -12.74 13.40
N MET A 555 -34.87 -12.21 14.18
CA MET A 555 -34.63 -11.03 15.02
C MET A 555 -33.49 -11.27 16.01
N GLU A 556 -33.39 -12.48 16.59
CA GLU A 556 -32.29 -12.90 17.48
C GLU A 556 -30.91 -12.79 16.81
N TYR A 557 -30.78 -13.16 15.53
CA TYR A 557 -29.52 -12.97 14.82
C TYR A 557 -29.28 -11.50 14.47
N LEU A 558 -30.31 -10.75 14.08
CA LEU A 558 -30.18 -9.33 13.74
C LEU A 558 -29.75 -8.49 14.95
N THR A 559 -30.33 -8.72 16.14
CA THR A 559 -29.92 -8.02 17.37
C THR A 559 -28.45 -8.28 17.70
N ARG A 560 -28.00 -9.55 17.67
CA ARG A 560 -26.58 -9.89 17.85
C ARG A 560 -25.67 -9.38 16.72
N PHE A 561 -26.13 -9.38 15.48
CA PHE A 561 -25.39 -8.83 14.33
C PHE A 561 -25.16 -7.33 14.47
N LEU A 562 -26.08 -6.60 15.10
CA LEU A 562 -25.99 -5.16 15.32
C LEU A 562 -25.41 -4.79 16.68
N GLN A 563 -25.15 -5.79 17.54
CA GLN A 563 -24.77 -5.61 18.94
C GLN A 563 -25.80 -4.74 19.70
N LYS A 564 -27.07 -5.09 19.53
CA LYS A 564 -28.24 -4.46 20.16
C LYS A 564 -29.02 -5.49 20.98
N SER A 565 -29.76 -5.02 21.99
CA SER A 565 -30.76 -5.81 22.70
C SER A 565 -32.07 -5.92 21.91
N PRO A 566 -33.01 -6.78 22.32
CA PRO A 566 -34.40 -6.77 21.83
C PRO A 566 -35.17 -5.47 22.13
N HIS A 567 -34.57 -4.52 22.86
CA HIS A 567 -35.11 -3.18 23.10
C HIS A 567 -34.34 -2.09 22.32
N GLY A 568 -33.38 -2.46 21.47
CA GLY A 568 -32.56 -1.54 20.66
C GLY A 568 -31.41 -0.86 21.42
N THR A 569 -31.21 -1.15 22.70
CA THR A 569 -30.08 -0.64 23.50
C THR A 569 -28.78 -1.36 23.12
N ASN A 570 -27.61 -0.74 23.33
CA ASN A 570 -26.32 -1.37 23.02
C ASN A 570 -26.09 -2.63 23.86
N CYS A 571 -25.80 -3.75 23.20
CA CYS A 571 -25.49 -5.04 23.80
C CYS A 571 -24.34 -5.70 23.03
N PRO A 572 -23.07 -5.42 23.39
CA PRO A 572 -21.90 -5.99 22.71
C PRO A 572 -21.85 -7.51 22.80
N ASN A 573 -21.50 -8.16 21.69
CA ASN A 573 -21.20 -9.60 21.67
C ASN A 573 -19.91 -9.89 22.46
N GLN A 574 -19.78 -11.10 23.00
CA GLN A 574 -18.56 -11.50 23.70
C GLN A 574 -17.39 -11.60 22.71
N LEU A 575 -16.25 -11.01 23.05
CA LEU A 575 -15.04 -11.12 22.23
C LEU A 575 -14.50 -12.55 22.25
N GLN A 576 -14.03 -13.02 21.11
CA GLN A 576 -13.33 -14.29 21.00
C GLN A 576 -11.94 -14.20 21.66
N HIS A 577 -11.42 -15.35 22.11
CA HIS A 577 -10.15 -15.42 22.85
C HIS A 577 -9.10 -16.22 22.09
N TRP A 578 -7.93 -15.64 21.82
CA TRP A 578 -6.92 -16.26 20.96
C TRP A 578 -6.35 -17.59 21.51
N PRO A 579 -6.04 -17.72 22.82
CA PRO A 579 -5.73 -19.03 23.41
C PRO A 579 -6.80 -20.11 23.19
N LYS A 580 -8.10 -19.74 23.19
CA LYS A 580 -9.18 -20.70 22.88
C LYS A 580 -9.12 -21.15 21.41
N MET A 581 -8.83 -20.23 20.47
CA MET A 581 -8.62 -20.55 19.06
C MET A 581 -7.49 -21.58 18.87
N LYS A 582 -6.37 -21.44 19.61
CA LYS A 582 -5.29 -22.46 19.63
C LYS A 582 -5.80 -23.81 20.12
N THR A 583 -6.45 -23.85 21.28
CA THR A 583 -6.96 -25.10 21.89
C THR A 583 -7.98 -25.79 21.00
N ASP A 584 -8.91 -25.05 20.40
CA ASP A 584 -9.94 -25.62 19.54
C ASP A 584 -9.38 -26.07 18.18
N SER A 585 -8.31 -25.44 17.67
CA SER A 585 -7.53 -25.95 16.53
C SER A 585 -6.90 -27.32 16.84
N LYS A 586 -6.28 -27.48 18.02
CA LYS A 586 -5.71 -28.77 18.48
C LYS A 586 -6.78 -29.85 18.65
N LYS A 587 -7.96 -29.53 19.20
CA LYS A 587 -9.10 -30.47 19.25
C LYS A 587 -9.56 -30.95 17.88
N LEU A 588 -9.59 -30.07 16.86
CA LEU A 588 -9.97 -30.48 15.50
C LEU A 588 -8.98 -31.49 14.90
N TRP A 589 -7.69 -31.38 15.23
CA TRP A 589 -6.68 -32.36 14.86
C TRP A 589 -6.95 -33.73 15.48
N ASP A 590 -7.24 -33.79 16.79
CA ASP A 590 -7.56 -35.04 17.47
C ASP A 590 -8.86 -35.67 16.95
N VAL A 591 -9.86 -34.85 16.61
CA VAL A 591 -11.08 -35.27 15.90
C VAL A 591 -10.74 -35.91 14.55
N ALA A 592 -9.78 -35.37 13.79
CA ALA A 592 -9.31 -35.95 12.54
C ALA A 592 -8.55 -37.27 12.75
N LYS A 593 -7.57 -37.30 13.66
CA LYS A 593 -6.76 -38.49 14.01
C LYS A 593 -7.59 -39.65 14.55
N ALA A 594 -8.69 -39.38 15.27
CA ALA A 594 -9.64 -40.38 15.79
C ALA A 594 -10.45 -41.12 14.69
N LYS A 595 -9.93 -41.18 13.45
CA LYS A 595 -10.48 -41.88 12.28
C LYS A 595 -11.94 -41.49 11.98
N LYS A 596 -12.36 -40.27 12.34
CA LYS A 596 -13.69 -39.75 12.01
C LYS A 596 -13.78 -39.48 10.49
N SER A 597 -14.94 -39.04 10.01
CA SER A 597 -15.11 -38.63 8.61
C SER A 597 -15.00 -37.12 8.47
N GLU A 598 -14.54 -36.67 7.31
CA GLU A 598 -14.56 -35.29 6.82
C GLU A 598 -15.82 -34.52 7.27
N LYS A 599 -17.02 -35.08 7.04
CA LYS A 599 -18.30 -34.50 7.46
C LYS A 599 -18.46 -34.28 8.98
N LYS A 600 -17.86 -35.13 9.82
CA LYS A 600 -17.88 -34.96 11.28
C LYS A 600 -16.92 -33.85 11.70
N THR A 601 -15.71 -33.83 11.14
CA THR A 601 -14.71 -32.79 11.43
C THR A 601 -15.18 -31.41 10.96
N ASP A 602 -15.81 -31.31 9.79
CA ASP A 602 -16.46 -30.08 9.32
C ASP A 602 -17.59 -29.62 10.26
N LYS A 603 -18.34 -30.55 10.88
CA LYS A 603 -19.38 -30.20 11.86
C LYS A 603 -18.77 -29.59 13.14
N GLU A 604 -17.69 -30.16 13.67
CA GLU A 604 -16.98 -29.59 14.82
C GLU A 604 -16.31 -28.24 14.47
N SER A 605 -15.71 -28.13 13.27
CA SER A 605 -15.13 -26.87 12.76
C SER A 605 -16.16 -25.75 12.65
N ILE A 606 -17.39 -26.07 12.21
CA ILE A 606 -18.54 -25.15 12.23
C ILE A 606 -19.00 -24.83 13.66
N LEU A 607 -18.96 -25.78 14.59
CA LEU A 607 -19.36 -25.54 15.99
C LEU A 607 -18.38 -24.61 16.72
N TYR A 608 -17.07 -24.81 16.55
CA TYR A 608 -16.05 -23.98 17.20
C TYR A 608 -15.81 -22.65 16.47
N GLY A 609 -16.17 -22.55 15.19
CA GLY A 609 -15.85 -21.39 14.36
C GLY A 609 -14.36 -21.33 13.99
N VAL A 610 -13.70 -22.48 13.92
CA VAL A 610 -12.24 -22.62 13.69
C VAL A 610 -12.00 -23.31 12.34
N ARG A 611 -11.10 -22.77 11.54
CA ARG A 611 -10.76 -23.24 10.19
C ARG A 611 -9.28 -23.06 9.85
N ASP A 612 -8.44 -23.83 10.52
CA ASP A 612 -7.03 -23.98 10.18
C ASP A 612 -6.85 -24.68 8.83
N GLN A 613 -6.15 -24.08 7.87
CA GLN A 613 -6.01 -24.65 6.53
C GLN A 613 -4.86 -25.69 6.44
N ILE A 614 -3.81 -25.54 7.24
CA ILE A 614 -2.71 -26.53 7.32
C ILE A 614 -3.26 -27.82 7.94
N ASN A 615 -3.97 -27.70 9.05
CA ASN A 615 -4.58 -28.85 9.72
C ASN A 615 -5.58 -29.59 8.81
N ARG A 616 -6.35 -28.83 8.01
CA ARG A 616 -7.29 -29.39 7.04
C ARG A 616 -6.62 -30.08 5.86
N HIS A 617 -5.41 -29.68 5.47
CA HIS A 617 -4.61 -30.36 4.44
C HIS A 617 -4.30 -31.79 4.88
N PHE A 618 -3.60 -31.94 6.00
CA PHE A 618 -3.21 -33.22 6.57
C PHE A 618 -4.43 -34.09 6.94
N ALA A 619 -5.50 -33.49 7.46
CA ALA A 619 -6.76 -34.21 7.71
C ALA A 619 -7.38 -34.77 6.41
N ALA A 620 -7.32 -34.03 5.31
CA ALA A 620 -7.81 -34.49 4.02
C ALA A 620 -7.02 -35.69 3.49
N GLU A 621 -5.69 -35.72 3.66
CA GLU A 621 -4.84 -36.86 3.30
C GLU A 621 -5.22 -38.14 4.08
N ILE A 622 -5.41 -38.04 5.40
CA ILE A 622 -5.91 -39.15 6.23
C ILE A 622 -7.26 -39.66 5.69
N TYR A 623 -8.16 -38.77 5.27
CA TYR A 623 -9.44 -39.18 4.69
C TYR A 623 -9.29 -39.78 3.28
N GLN A 624 -8.34 -39.32 2.47
CA GLN A 624 -8.05 -39.89 1.15
C GLN A 624 -7.46 -41.29 1.26
N LEU A 625 -6.45 -41.51 2.10
CA LEU A 625 -5.87 -42.82 2.38
C LEU A 625 -6.95 -43.80 2.87
N LYS A 626 -7.86 -43.35 3.73
CA LYS A 626 -9.02 -44.15 4.19
C LYS A 626 -10.03 -44.47 3.08
N LYS A 627 -10.29 -43.53 2.15
CA LYS A 627 -11.15 -43.75 0.97
C LYS A 627 -10.50 -44.78 0.02
N GLN A 628 -9.19 -44.69 -0.21
CA GLN A 628 -8.41 -45.61 -1.03
C GLN A 628 -8.37 -47.02 -0.44
N LYS A 629 -8.01 -47.18 0.85
CA LYS A 629 -8.09 -48.46 1.60
C LYS A 629 -9.42 -49.17 1.37
N LYS A 630 -10.53 -48.47 1.59
CA LYS A 630 -11.88 -49.03 1.39
C LYS A 630 -12.16 -49.48 -0.05
N LYS A 631 -11.60 -48.79 -1.06
CA LYS A 631 -11.72 -49.18 -2.46
C LYS A 631 -10.95 -50.48 -2.73
N LEU A 632 -9.69 -50.57 -2.29
CA LEU A 632 -8.85 -51.76 -2.43
C LEU A 632 -9.51 -52.99 -1.76
N THR A 633 -9.95 -52.84 -0.50
CA THR A 633 -10.65 -53.93 0.22
C THR A 633 -11.94 -54.36 -0.48
N LYS A 634 -12.71 -53.42 -1.06
CA LYS A 634 -13.92 -53.74 -1.83
C LYS A 634 -13.59 -54.49 -3.12
N ASN A 635 -12.48 -54.15 -3.77
CA ASN A 635 -12.00 -54.80 -5.00
C ASN A 635 -11.25 -56.12 -4.74
N LYS A 636 -11.02 -56.50 -3.47
CA LYS A 636 -10.14 -57.62 -3.05
C LYS A 636 -8.67 -57.47 -3.49
N GLU A 637 -8.22 -56.24 -3.73
CA GLU A 637 -6.83 -55.92 -4.06
C GLU A 637 -5.96 -55.90 -2.79
N PRO A 638 -4.68 -56.34 -2.85
CA PRO A 638 -3.79 -56.29 -1.71
C PRO A 638 -3.49 -54.85 -1.30
N ILE A 639 -3.50 -54.56 0.01
CA ILE A 639 -3.19 -53.22 0.53
C ILE A 639 -1.67 -52.99 0.46
N PRO A 640 -1.18 -51.95 -0.24
CA PRO A 640 0.24 -51.62 -0.30
C PRO A 640 0.88 -51.42 1.08
N GLN A 641 2.17 -51.74 1.21
CA GLN A 641 2.90 -51.68 2.48
C GLN A 641 2.88 -50.27 3.11
N ASN A 642 3.07 -49.22 2.29
CA ASN A 642 2.98 -47.82 2.69
C ASN A 642 1.56 -47.37 3.09
N MET A 643 0.54 -48.17 2.80
CA MET A 643 -0.85 -47.98 3.23
C MET A 643 -1.26 -48.93 4.36
N LYS A 644 -0.35 -49.61 5.07
CA LYS A 644 -0.78 -50.41 6.24
C LYS A 644 -1.23 -49.52 7.40
N CYS A 645 -0.45 -48.50 7.77
CA CYS A 645 -0.82 -47.53 8.81
C CYS A 645 -2.09 -46.72 8.45
N ASP A 646 -2.86 -46.32 9.46
CA ASP A 646 -4.11 -45.54 9.28
C ASP A 646 -3.89 -44.03 9.14
N ILE A 647 -2.66 -43.57 9.39
CA ILE A 647 -2.16 -42.21 9.17
C ILE A 647 -0.92 -42.34 8.27
N PRO A 648 -0.74 -41.49 7.24
CA PRO A 648 0.48 -41.41 6.45
C PRO A 648 1.74 -41.27 7.31
N GLN A 649 2.83 -41.97 6.96
CA GLN A 649 4.06 -41.99 7.77
C GLN A 649 4.66 -40.59 7.97
N HIS A 650 4.74 -39.77 6.92
CA HIS A 650 5.30 -38.41 7.03
C HIS A 650 4.53 -37.52 8.02
N ILE A 651 3.22 -37.71 8.21
CA ILE A 651 2.43 -36.97 9.21
C ILE A 651 2.83 -37.40 10.63
N LEU A 652 3.11 -38.69 10.85
CA LEU A 652 3.62 -39.20 12.12
C LEU A 652 5.05 -38.71 12.40
N ASP A 653 5.87 -38.59 11.35
CA ASP A 653 7.23 -38.06 11.45
C ASP A 653 7.22 -36.56 11.79
N ILE A 654 6.31 -35.77 11.19
CA ILE A 654 6.09 -34.36 11.56
C ILE A 654 5.55 -34.28 13.00
N GLU A 655 4.53 -35.07 13.38
CA GLU A 655 3.97 -35.05 14.74
C GLU A 655 5.01 -35.41 15.82
N LYS A 656 5.99 -36.25 15.48
CA LYS A 656 7.11 -36.62 16.36
C LYS A 656 8.19 -35.54 16.43
N ASN A 657 8.57 -34.95 15.30
CA ASN A 657 9.75 -34.09 15.20
C ASN A 657 9.41 -32.60 15.38
N ASN A 658 8.37 -32.11 14.67
CA ASN A 658 7.93 -30.71 14.63
C ASN A 658 6.39 -30.63 14.72
N PRO A 659 5.75 -30.94 15.87
CA PRO A 659 4.28 -31.03 15.96
C PRO A 659 3.53 -29.73 15.60
N ASP A 660 4.16 -28.56 15.75
CA ASP A 660 3.54 -27.27 15.41
C ASP A 660 3.43 -27.05 13.89
N ASP A 661 4.21 -27.75 13.05
CA ASP A 661 4.14 -27.70 11.58
C ASP A 661 2.83 -28.32 11.02
N LEU A 662 2.00 -28.95 11.87
CA LEU A 662 0.66 -29.48 11.56
C LEU A 662 -0.46 -28.43 11.71
N PHE A 663 -0.11 -27.20 12.09
CA PHE A 663 -1.03 -26.11 12.40
C PHE A 663 -0.65 -24.82 11.68
N ASN A 664 -1.54 -23.83 11.74
CA ASN A 664 -1.26 -22.47 11.29
C ASN A 664 -0.09 -21.87 12.11
N PRO A 665 1.02 -21.46 11.47
CA PRO A 665 2.20 -20.95 12.17
C PRO A 665 1.92 -19.65 12.95
N PHE A 666 0.93 -18.84 12.55
CA PHE A 666 0.56 -17.62 13.27
C PHE A 666 -0.02 -17.86 14.66
N LEU A 667 -0.42 -19.10 14.99
CA LEU A 667 -0.72 -19.46 16.37
C LEU A 667 0.51 -19.25 17.26
N GLU A 668 1.72 -19.57 16.79
CA GLU A 668 2.95 -19.48 17.57
C GLU A 668 3.77 -18.20 17.34
N LEU A 669 3.22 -17.20 16.64
CA LEU A 669 3.85 -15.88 16.47
C LEU A 669 3.82 -15.08 17.79
N GLU A 670 4.98 -14.66 18.28
CA GLU A 670 5.10 -14.03 19.59
C GLU A 670 4.54 -12.60 19.65
N GLY A 671 3.85 -12.30 20.74
CA GLY A 671 3.12 -11.03 20.92
C GLY A 671 1.90 -10.87 20.01
N PHE A 672 1.56 -11.85 19.17
CA PHE A 672 0.44 -11.80 18.25
C PHE A 672 -0.84 -12.43 18.82
N ASP A 673 -1.95 -11.74 18.64
CA ASP A 673 -3.32 -12.18 18.91
C ASP A 673 -4.07 -11.89 17.63
N GLY A 674 -4.39 -12.94 16.86
CA GLY A 674 -4.99 -12.77 15.53
C GLY A 674 -6.33 -12.04 15.56
N LEU A 675 -7.05 -12.09 16.67
CA LEU A 675 -8.37 -11.48 16.86
C LEU A 675 -8.24 -10.00 17.20
N LYS A 676 -7.12 -9.57 17.80
CA LYS A 676 -6.85 -8.18 18.18
C LYS A 676 -5.95 -7.42 17.21
N HIS A 677 -4.98 -8.10 16.61
CA HIS A 677 -3.88 -7.47 15.86
C HIS A 677 -4.05 -7.58 14.33
N THR A 678 -5.23 -8.02 13.88
CA THR A 678 -5.70 -7.85 12.50
C THR A 678 -6.76 -6.74 12.46
N PRO A 679 -6.39 -5.46 12.21
CA PRO A 679 -7.34 -4.35 12.24
C PRO A 679 -8.39 -4.46 11.12
N VAL A 680 -9.50 -3.72 11.28
CA VAL A 680 -10.60 -3.68 10.30
C VAL A 680 -10.16 -2.91 9.05
N GLU A 681 -9.91 -3.63 7.95
CA GLU A 681 -9.75 -3.02 6.63
C GLU A 681 -11.09 -2.37 6.22
N ILE A 682 -11.06 -1.09 5.84
CA ILE A 682 -12.23 -0.23 5.68
C ILE A 682 -12.72 -0.13 4.21
N LEU A 683 -11.81 -0.20 3.24
CA LEU A 683 -12.09 0.07 1.82
C LEU A 683 -12.96 -1.03 1.21
N HIS A 684 -12.63 -2.30 1.49
CA HIS A 684 -13.36 -3.46 1.02
C HIS A 684 -14.72 -3.67 1.71
N ILE A 685 -15.12 -2.76 2.61
CA ILE A 685 -16.44 -2.77 3.26
C ILE A 685 -17.41 -1.83 2.52
N PHE A 686 -17.03 -0.57 2.31
CA PHE A 686 -17.92 0.44 1.73
C PHE A 686 -18.23 0.24 0.24
N LEU A 687 -17.32 -0.36 -0.55
CA LEU A 687 -17.46 -0.47 -2.01
C LEU A 687 -18.49 -1.52 -2.51
N LEU A 688 -19.16 -2.25 -1.61
CA LEU A 688 -19.85 -3.50 -1.97
C LEU A 688 -21.33 -3.55 -1.49
N GLY A 689 -22.21 -2.73 -2.07
CA GLY A 689 -23.60 -2.56 -1.64
C GLY A 689 -24.59 -3.74 -1.82
N MET A 690 -24.61 -4.71 -0.90
CA MET A 690 -25.76 -5.60 -0.62
C MET A 690 -25.78 -5.94 0.87
N TRP A 691 -26.76 -5.44 1.62
CA TRP A 691 -26.48 -4.87 2.96
C TRP A 691 -26.53 -5.92 4.09
N ILE A 692 -27.62 -6.70 4.22
CA ILE A 692 -27.77 -7.68 5.32
C ILE A 692 -26.93 -8.96 5.14
N ASN A 693 -26.69 -9.37 3.89
CA ASN A 693 -25.95 -10.60 3.58
C ASN A 693 -24.43 -10.40 3.50
N LYS A 694 -23.88 -9.27 3.99
CA LYS A 694 -22.43 -9.00 4.00
C LYS A 694 -21.93 -8.78 5.43
N PRO A 695 -21.40 -9.83 6.08
CA PRO A 695 -20.90 -9.73 7.45
C PRO A 695 -19.71 -8.78 7.66
N LYS A 696 -19.11 -8.27 6.58
CA LYS A 696 -18.18 -7.14 6.63
C LYS A 696 -18.75 -5.91 7.36
N PHE A 697 -20.06 -5.65 7.30
CA PHE A 697 -20.67 -4.54 8.05
C PHE A 697 -20.60 -4.75 9.57
N HIS A 698 -20.79 -5.97 10.07
CA HIS A 698 -20.61 -6.28 11.49
C HIS A 698 -19.15 -6.03 11.94
N MET A 699 -18.17 -6.18 11.04
CA MET A 699 -16.76 -5.86 11.36
C MET A 699 -16.55 -4.36 11.63
N LEU A 700 -17.38 -3.45 11.10
CA LEU A 700 -17.29 -2.01 11.41
C LEU A 700 -17.55 -1.71 12.88
N LEU A 701 -18.37 -2.52 13.57
CA LEU A 701 -18.59 -2.38 15.02
C LEU A 701 -17.30 -2.60 15.84
N HIS A 702 -16.28 -3.22 15.23
CA HIS A 702 -14.94 -3.43 15.82
C HIS A 702 -13.89 -2.41 15.32
N LEU A 703 -14.25 -1.53 14.36
CA LEU A 703 -13.36 -0.46 13.88
C LEU A 703 -12.98 0.54 15.00
N PRO A 704 -13.87 0.96 15.93
CA PRO A 704 -13.49 1.83 17.04
C PRO A 704 -12.41 1.22 17.95
N ALA A 705 -12.38 -0.11 18.12
CA ALA A 705 -11.32 -0.79 18.85
C ALA A 705 -9.99 -0.77 18.07
N SER A 706 -10.04 -0.96 16.74
CA SER A 706 -8.87 -0.82 15.86
C SER A 706 -8.31 0.62 15.89
N ILE A 707 -9.19 1.63 15.93
CA ILE A 707 -8.79 3.04 15.96
C ILE A 707 -8.14 3.42 17.29
N ARG A 708 -8.68 2.98 18.44
CA ARG A 708 -8.02 3.19 19.75
C ARG A 708 -6.63 2.53 19.79
N ARG A 709 -6.53 1.31 19.26
CA ARG A 709 -5.29 0.52 19.22
C ARG A 709 -4.19 1.15 18.36
N TYR A 710 -4.53 1.56 17.13
CA TYR A 710 -3.54 1.93 16.09
C TYR A 710 -3.53 3.40 15.70
N GLY A 711 -4.52 4.20 16.12
CA GLY A 711 -4.78 5.54 15.60
C GLY A 711 -5.77 5.53 14.41
N PRO A 712 -5.88 6.63 13.64
CA PRO A 712 -6.83 6.72 12.54
C PRO A 712 -6.60 5.65 11.47
N ALA A 713 -7.66 5.22 10.78
CA ALA A 713 -7.64 4.10 9.82
C ALA A 713 -6.60 4.25 8.69
N SER A 714 -6.19 5.47 8.35
CA SER A 714 -5.09 5.75 7.42
C SER A 714 -3.73 5.19 7.85
N LEU A 715 -3.54 4.79 9.12
CA LEU A 715 -2.30 4.17 9.62
C LEU A 715 -2.26 2.64 9.42
N PHE A 716 -3.40 2.02 9.09
CA PHE A 716 -3.52 0.59 8.84
C PHE A 716 -4.27 0.27 7.54
N ALA A 717 -4.36 1.24 6.63
CA ALA A 717 -4.91 1.06 5.28
C ALA A 717 -3.98 0.18 4.42
N THR A 718 -4.58 -0.65 3.56
CA THR A 718 -3.86 -1.60 2.69
C THR A 718 -3.43 -1.01 1.34
N GLU A 719 -3.93 0.17 0.96
CA GLU A 719 -3.69 0.84 -0.35
C GLU A 719 -2.23 0.84 -0.80
N LYS A 720 -1.30 1.11 0.12
CA LYS A 720 0.15 1.18 -0.18
C LYS A 720 0.77 -0.18 -0.55
N PHE A 721 0.20 -1.27 -0.05
CA PHE A 721 0.63 -2.62 -0.42
C PHE A 721 -0.11 -3.08 -1.69
N GLU A 722 -1.36 -2.67 -1.86
CA GLU A 722 -2.14 -2.91 -3.08
C GLU A 722 -1.57 -2.18 -4.32
N SER A 723 -0.94 -1.00 -4.13
CA SER A 723 -0.17 -0.34 -5.19
C SER A 723 1.13 -1.08 -5.49
N TYR A 724 1.88 -1.48 -4.45
CA TYR A 724 3.11 -2.27 -4.57
C TYR A 724 2.90 -3.63 -5.25
N ASN A 725 1.72 -4.25 -5.10
CA ASN A 725 1.29 -5.41 -5.86
C ASN A 725 1.31 -5.17 -7.39
N GLY A 726 1.35 -3.92 -7.87
CA GLY A 726 1.62 -3.58 -9.28
C GLY A 726 3.06 -3.87 -9.71
N ILE A 727 4.03 -3.55 -8.86
CA ILE A 727 5.47 -3.82 -9.11
C ILE A 727 5.70 -5.32 -9.19
N LEU A 728 5.19 -6.11 -8.24
CA LEU A 728 5.33 -7.58 -8.31
C LEU A 728 4.67 -8.17 -9.57
N ARG A 729 3.54 -7.60 -10.02
CA ARG A 729 2.90 -8.03 -11.27
C ARG A 729 3.77 -7.75 -12.49
N ASN A 730 4.46 -6.62 -12.52
CA ASN A 730 5.42 -6.30 -13.58
C ASN A 730 6.54 -7.37 -13.62
N VAL A 731 7.20 -7.60 -12.48
CA VAL A 731 8.25 -8.64 -12.35
C VAL A 731 7.74 -10.04 -12.72
N SER A 732 6.52 -10.41 -12.34
CA SER A 732 5.90 -11.69 -12.68
C SER A 732 5.67 -11.85 -14.20
N VAL A 733 5.25 -10.79 -14.89
CA VAL A 733 5.07 -10.78 -16.36
C VAL A 733 6.38 -11.06 -17.09
N HIS A 734 7.49 -10.52 -16.59
CA HIS A 734 8.86 -10.62 -17.13
C HIS A 734 9.68 -11.83 -16.61
N SER A 735 9.09 -12.72 -15.81
CA SER A 735 9.73 -13.99 -15.40
C SER A 735 9.89 -14.98 -16.56
N ASN A 736 10.86 -15.91 -16.48
CA ASN A 736 11.06 -17.02 -17.43
C ASN A 736 9.90 -18.05 -17.40
N ARG A 737 9.03 -17.94 -16.39
CA ARG A 737 7.85 -18.79 -16.11
C ARG A 737 8.14 -20.25 -15.78
N GLN A 738 9.41 -20.67 -15.74
CA GLN A 738 9.85 -21.97 -15.28
C GLN A 738 9.81 -22.05 -13.74
N SER A 739 10.40 -21.04 -13.06
CA SER A 739 10.28 -20.88 -11.60
C SER A 739 9.92 -19.44 -11.20
N PRO A 740 8.67 -19.01 -11.44
CA PRO A 740 8.21 -17.65 -11.15
C PRO A 740 8.53 -17.14 -9.73
N GLY A 741 8.54 -18.03 -8.73
CA GLY A 741 8.88 -17.66 -7.36
C GLY A 741 10.35 -17.32 -7.16
N ARG A 742 11.26 -18.11 -7.76
CA ARG A 742 12.71 -17.86 -7.75
C ARG A 742 13.01 -16.56 -8.49
N ASP A 743 12.50 -16.40 -9.71
CA ASP A 743 12.72 -15.19 -10.54
C ASP A 743 12.30 -13.90 -9.84
N ILE A 744 11.07 -13.87 -9.28
CA ILE A 744 10.56 -12.69 -8.57
C ILE A 744 11.43 -12.38 -7.35
N ALA A 745 11.84 -13.39 -6.59
CA ALA A 745 12.75 -13.21 -5.46
C ALA A 745 14.12 -12.65 -5.93
N ILE A 746 14.75 -13.21 -6.96
CA ILE A 746 16.02 -12.71 -7.50
C ILE A 746 15.91 -11.24 -7.95
N THR A 747 14.79 -10.88 -8.57
CA THR A 747 14.53 -9.50 -9.00
C THR A 747 14.35 -8.53 -7.83
N PHE A 748 13.55 -8.87 -6.81
CA PHE A 748 13.43 -8.04 -5.61
C PHE A 748 14.73 -7.97 -4.80
N SER A 749 15.56 -9.01 -4.86
CA SER A 749 16.92 -9.03 -4.31
C SER A 749 17.83 -8.01 -5.01
N ASN A 750 17.83 -7.98 -6.34
CA ASN A 750 18.55 -6.97 -7.12
C ASN A 750 18.05 -5.56 -6.77
N TYR A 751 16.74 -5.36 -6.81
CA TYR A 751 16.09 -4.08 -6.47
C TYR A 751 16.51 -3.57 -5.08
N ASN A 752 16.48 -4.44 -4.06
CA ASN A 752 16.88 -4.09 -2.71
C ASN A 752 18.38 -3.76 -2.61
N SER A 753 19.25 -4.52 -3.29
CA SER A 753 20.70 -4.27 -3.34
C SER A 753 21.02 -2.93 -4.00
N PHE A 754 20.41 -2.63 -5.15
CA PHE A 754 20.53 -1.34 -5.82
C PHE A 754 20.00 -0.19 -4.96
N ARG A 755 18.83 -0.36 -4.33
CA ARG A 755 18.22 0.62 -3.42
C ARG A 755 19.14 0.98 -2.24
N HIS A 756 19.86 0.00 -1.70
CA HIS A 756 20.83 0.20 -0.62
C HIS A 756 22.06 1.00 -1.10
N ILE A 757 22.64 0.61 -2.24
CA ILE A 757 23.81 1.29 -2.83
C ILE A 757 23.47 2.73 -3.25
N PHE A 758 22.37 2.91 -4.00
CA PHE A 758 21.95 4.19 -4.57
C PHE A 758 21.48 5.20 -3.51
N SER A 759 20.98 4.73 -2.37
CA SER A 759 20.68 5.61 -1.24
C SER A 759 21.91 6.11 -0.48
N GLY A 760 23.10 5.63 -0.82
CA GLY A 760 24.34 5.91 -0.07
C GLY A 760 24.42 5.13 1.24
N GLY A 761 23.72 4.00 1.34
CA GLY A 761 23.79 3.10 2.48
C GLY A 761 25.20 2.55 2.70
N LEU A 762 25.61 2.40 3.96
CA LEU A 762 26.92 1.84 4.29
C LEU A 762 27.02 0.37 3.83
N LEU A 763 28.14 0.03 3.20
CA LEU A 763 28.52 -1.33 2.78
C LEU A 763 29.67 -1.82 3.65
N TYR A 764 29.77 -3.13 3.87
CA TYR A 764 30.83 -3.72 4.70
C TYR A 764 31.85 -4.49 3.84
N ASP A 765 33.10 -4.04 3.83
CA ASP A 765 34.21 -4.76 3.18
C ASP A 765 34.69 -5.89 4.10
N GLN A 766 34.32 -7.13 3.76
CA GLN A 766 34.71 -8.33 4.51
C GLN A 766 36.24 -8.54 4.58
N LYS A 767 37.00 -8.08 3.58
CA LYS A 767 38.47 -8.23 3.53
C LYS A 767 39.16 -7.20 4.43
N LYS A 768 38.69 -5.94 4.40
CA LYS A 768 39.24 -4.85 5.22
C LYS A 768 38.63 -4.76 6.62
N LYS A 769 37.52 -5.47 6.86
CA LYS A 769 36.70 -5.41 8.08
C LYS A 769 36.25 -4.00 8.45
N GLN A 770 35.85 -3.23 7.43
CA GLN A 770 35.47 -1.82 7.58
C GLN A 770 34.23 -1.49 6.77
N PHE A 771 33.40 -0.60 7.31
CA PHE A 771 32.32 0.01 6.55
C PHE A 771 32.86 1.08 5.59
N PHE A 772 32.33 1.11 4.38
CA PHE A 772 32.58 2.15 3.38
C PHE A 772 31.27 2.68 2.81
N LYS A 773 31.31 3.91 2.27
CA LYS A 773 30.17 4.52 1.57
C LYS A 773 30.35 4.34 0.06
N PRO A 774 29.28 4.10 -0.71
CA PRO A 774 29.28 4.31 -2.15
C PRO A 774 29.80 5.71 -2.49
N THR A 775 30.58 5.83 -3.57
CA THR A 775 31.16 7.12 -3.96
C THR A 775 30.08 8.08 -4.45
N SER A 776 30.36 9.39 -4.42
CA SER A 776 29.45 10.42 -4.93
C SER A 776 29.02 10.16 -6.36
N HIS A 777 29.90 9.66 -7.22
CA HIS A 777 29.58 9.28 -8.60
C HIS A 777 28.44 8.24 -8.69
N VAL A 778 28.37 7.29 -7.76
CA VAL A 778 27.29 6.28 -7.70
C VAL A 778 26.02 6.85 -7.07
N THR A 779 26.14 7.57 -5.93
CA THR A 779 24.96 8.13 -5.25
C THR A 779 24.30 9.25 -6.06
N ASN A 780 25.07 10.00 -6.85
CA ASN A 780 24.56 11.07 -7.72
C ASN A 780 23.61 10.55 -8.80
N ILE A 781 23.76 9.30 -9.25
CA ILE A 781 22.79 8.66 -10.17
C ILE A 781 21.39 8.72 -9.55
N PHE A 782 21.27 8.42 -8.26
CA PHE A 782 19.99 8.50 -7.54
C PHE A 782 19.64 9.92 -7.12
N THR A 783 20.58 10.66 -6.52
CA THR A 783 20.33 11.97 -5.92
C THR A 783 19.96 13.04 -6.95
N LEU A 784 20.58 13.02 -8.15
CA LEU A 784 20.39 14.04 -9.18
C LEU A 784 19.27 13.72 -10.19
N ASN A 785 18.76 12.48 -10.21
CA ASN A 785 17.74 12.06 -11.19
C ASN A 785 16.40 11.70 -10.52
N PRO A 786 15.43 12.63 -10.46
CA PRO A 786 14.11 12.38 -9.89
C PRO A 786 13.37 11.20 -10.54
N ASN A 787 13.59 10.93 -11.83
CA ASN A 787 12.98 9.79 -12.52
C ASN A 787 13.43 8.45 -11.93
N ILE A 788 14.73 8.30 -11.67
CA ILE A 788 15.28 7.08 -11.03
C ILE A 788 14.71 6.92 -9.62
N GLN A 789 14.61 8.01 -8.86
CA GLN A 789 13.98 7.98 -7.53
C GLN A 789 12.52 7.49 -7.61
N VAL A 790 11.73 8.02 -8.56
CA VAL A 790 10.34 7.61 -8.77
C VAL A 790 10.23 6.14 -9.19
N SER A 791 11.14 5.62 -10.02
CA SER A 791 11.22 4.18 -10.34
C SER A 791 11.51 3.30 -9.11
N PHE A 792 12.26 3.81 -8.12
CA PHE A 792 12.44 3.16 -6.82
C PHE A 792 11.30 3.48 -5.82
N GLY A 793 10.19 4.10 -6.26
CA GLY A 793 9.08 4.49 -5.41
C GLY A 793 9.43 5.56 -4.36
N TYR A 794 10.54 6.29 -4.54
CA TYR A 794 11.05 7.32 -3.64
C TYR A 794 10.66 8.71 -4.12
N ASN A 795 10.22 9.56 -3.19
CA ASN A 795 9.92 10.96 -3.48
C ASN A 795 10.74 11.86 -2.54
N HIS A 796 11.85 12.41 -3.06
CA HIS A 796 12.74 13.28 -2.29
C HIS A 796 12.05 14.54 -1.77
N LEU A 797 11.07 15.11 -2.49
CA LEU A 797 10.34 16.30 -2.05
C LEU A 797 9.57 16.01 -0.75
N THR A 798 8.90 14.85 -0.70
CA THR A 798 8.20 14.37 0.49
C THR A 798 9.15 14.00 1.64
N ALA A 799 10.39 13.64 1.32
CA ALA A 799 11.40 13.17 2.27
C ALA A 799 12.28 14.29 2.87
N SER A 800 12.72 15.28 2.09
CA SER A 800 13.93 16.06 2.41
C SER A 800 13.73 17.45 3.04
N LYS A 801 12.52 18.03 3.07
CA LYS A 801 12.33 19.42 3.51
C LYS A 801 11.39 19.63 4.70
N LYS A 802 11.90 20.42 5.66
CA LYS A 802 11.12 21.48 6.32
C LYS A 802 10.73 22.49 5.23
N GLU A 803 9.61 22.27 4.55
CA GLU A 803 9.09 23.29 3.64
C GLU A 803 8.55 24.47 4.45
N SER A 804 9.03 25.68 4.15
CA SER A 804 8.44 26.91 4.65
C SER A 804 7.13 27.15 3.91
N TYR A 805 6.04 26.59 4.43
CA TYR A 805 4.72 26.81 3.86
C TYR A 805 4.21 28.24 4.09
N PRO A 806 3.40 28.79 3.17
CA PRO A 806 2.99 28.21 1.89
C PRO A 806 4.05 28.32 0.78
N SER A 807 4.06 27.38 -0.17
CA SER A 807 5.03 27.27 -1.26
C SER A 807 4.36 27.07 -2.64
N PRO A 808 4.95 27.58 -3.74
CA PRO A 808 4.32 27.52 -5.07
C PRO A 808 4.62 26.19 -5.77
N LYS A 809 3.57 25.39 -5.99
CA LYS A 809 3.67 24.07 -6.62
C LYS A 809 3.74 24.14 -8.14
N LYS A 810 2.90 24.98 -8.76
CA LYS A 810 2.87 25.20 -10.21
C LYS A 810 2.64 26.67 -10.52
N LYS A 811 3.67 27.33 -11.06
CA LYS A 811 3.60 28.74 -11.46
C LYS A 811 2.79 28.94 -12.76
N ALA A 812 3.04 28.12 -13.78
CA ALA A 812 2.42 28.29 -15.10
C ALA A 812 0.90 28.08 -15.05
N VAL A 813 0.15 29.15 -15.37
CA VAL A 813 -1.31 29.18 -15.54
C VAL A 813 -1.66 28.90 -17.01
N LEU A 814 -2.77 28.19 -17.26
CA LEU A 814 -3.28 28.00 -18.63
C LEU A 814 -3.69 29.34 -19.25
N LYS A 815 -3.47 29.54 -20.56
CA LYS A 815 -3.84 30.79 -21.27
C LYS A 815 -5.32 31.18 -21.05
N THR A 816 -6.22 30.20 -20.95
CA THR A 816 -7.67 30.39 -20.70
C THR A 816 -8.01 30.82 -19.26
N ASP A 817 -7.09 30.62 -18.32
CA ASP A 817 -7.25 30.95 -16.89
C ASP A 817 -6.35 32.11 -16.43
N SER A 818 -5.48 32.57 -17.32
CA SER A 818 -4.62 33.74 -17.12
C SER A 818 -5.47 35.00 -17.02
N ARG A 819 -5.12 35.87 -16.08
CA ARG A 819 -5.77 37.15 -15.82
C ARG A 819 -4.70 38.18 -15.50
N ASP A 820 -4.99 39.43 -15.84
CA ASP A 820 -4.25 40.56 -15.30
C ASP A 820 -4.42 40.68 -13.79
N ALA A 821 -3.35 41.15 -13.12
CA ALA A 821 -3.39 41.50 -11.71
C ALA A 821 -4.49 42.55 -11.47
N PRO A 822 -5.48 42.29 -10.58
CA PRO A 822 -6.59 43.22 -10.31
C PRO A 822 -6.10 44.58 -9.84
N GLU A 823 -6.80 45.64 -10.26
CA GLU A 823 -6.34 47.01 -10.06
C GLU A 823 -6.19 47.38 -8.58
N ASP A 824 -7.14 47.02 -7.73
CA ASP A 824 -7.05 47.14 -6.26
C ASP A 824 -5.73 46.56 -5.69
N LEU A 825 -5.26 45.46 -6.29
CA LEU A 825 -4.08 44.72 -5.84
C LEU A 825 -2.79 45.33 -6.41
N ARG A 826 -2.84 45.91 -7.62
CA ARG A 826 -1.76 46.74 -8.19
C ARG A 826 -1.57 48.02 -7.38
N GLN A 827 -2.66 48.71 -7.04
CA GLN A 827 -2.63 49.94 -6.25
C GLN A 827 -2.10 49.69 -4.83
N HIS A 828 -2.58 48.64 -4.14
CA HIS A 828 -2.13 48.30 -2.79
C HIS A 828 -0.68 47.79 -2.73
N TYR A 829 -0.15 47.22 -3.82
CA TYR A 829 1.21 46.66 -3.90
C TYR A 829 2.06 47.30 -5.00
N ARG A 830 1.95 48.62 -5.20
CA ARG A 830 2.54 49.41 -6.31
C ARG A 830 4.03 49.18 -6.61
N TYR A 831 4.81 48.76 -5.61
CA TYR A 831 6.25 48.46 -5.72
C TYR A 831 6.61 46.96 -5.60
N HIS A 832 5.68 46.05 -5.89
CA HIS A 832 5.90 44.61 -5.82
C HIS A 832 5.65 43.95 -7.19
N SER A 833 6.41 42.89 -7.49
CA SER A 833 6.07 41.99 -8.59
C SER A 833 4.84 41.16 -8.21
N ILE A 834 3.79 41.25 -9.02
CA ILE A 834 2.53 40.53 -8.83
C ILE A 834 2.39 39.49 -9.95
N GLN A 835 2.36 38.20 -9.60
CA GLN A 835 2.26 37.12 -10.57
C GLN A 835 1.12 36.15 -10.20
N GLN A 836 0.26 35.80 -11.16
CA GLN A 836 -0.74 34.75 -10.95
C GLN A 836 -0.06 33.37 -10.85
N ILE A 837 -0.53 32.53 -9.92
CA ILE A 837 -0.04 31.15 -9.72
C ILE A 837 -1.18 30.17 -10.01
N CYS A 838 -0.86 28.99 -10.57
CA CYS A 838 -1.83 27.93 -10.82
C CYS A 838 -2.13 27.09 -9.56
N GLU A 839 -1.09 26.61 -8.87
CA GLU A 839 -1.20 25.78 -7.67
C GLU A 839 -0.19 26.20 -6.58
N LEU A 840 -0.64 26.22 -5.32
CA LEU A 840 0.11 26.63 -4.13
C LEU A 840 -0.10 25.59 -3.00
N ASP A 841 0.96 25.02 -2.46
CA ASP A 841 0.88 24.14 -1.29
C ASP A 841 0.77 25.00 -0.01
N LEU A 842 -0.37 24.90 0.69
CA LEU A 842 -0.62 25.56 1.98
C LEU A 842 0.04 24.81 3.14
N ASN A 843 0.20 23.50 2.98
CA ASN A 843 0.96 22.59 3.84
C ASN A 843 1.18 21.27 3.08
N GLN A 844 1.93 20.34 3.67
CA GLN A 844 2.31 19.04 3.09
C GLN A 844 1.14 18.20 2.53
N LYS A 845 -0.11 18.49 2.92
CA LYS A 845 -1.31 17.73 2.50
C LYS A 845 -2.32 18.56 1.70
N GLN A 846 -2.16 19.88 1.61
CA GLN A 846 -3.21 20.79 1.12
C GLN A 846 -2.72 21.66 -0.03
N VAL A 847 -3.11 21.28 -1.25
CA VAL A 847 -2.91 22.07 -2.47
C VAL A 847 -4.08 23.04 -2.66
N LEU A 848 -3.79 24.33 -2.76
CA LEU A 848 -4.71 25.37 -3.20
C LEU A 848 -4.60 25.54 -4.71
N LYS A 849 -5.74 25.58 -5.39
CA LYS A 849 -5.85 25.87 -6.82
C LYS A 849 -7.20 26.50 -7.14
N LYS A 850 -7.34 27.03 -8.36
CA LYS A 850 -8.63 27.54 -8.86
C LYS A 850 -9.74 26.49 -8.67
N GLY A 851 -10.85 26.90 -8.05
CA GLY A 851 -11.98 26.04 -7.73
C GLY A 851 -11.88 25.30 -6.38
N SER A 852 -10.73 25.27 -5.71
CA SER A 852 -10.64 24.73 -4.33
C SER A 852 -11.46 25.56 -3.35
N PHE A 853 -11.92 24.93 -2.28
CA PHE A 853 -12.67 25.59 -1.20
C PHE A 853 -11.82 25.65 0.06
N VAL A 854 -11.86 26.77 0.76
CA VAL A 854 -11.06 27.07 1.94
C VAL A 854 -11.93 27.58 3.08
N LEU A 855 -11.54 27.21 4.30
CA LEU A 855 -12.01 27.80 5.55
C LEU A 855 -10.96 28.81 6.01
N PHE A 856 -11.37 30.05 6.26
CA PHE A 856 -10.49 31.13 6.69
C PHE A 856 -11.19 32.03 7.72
N ASN A 857 -10.40 32.73 8.53
CA ASN A 857 -10.92 33.64 9.55
C ASN A 857 -10.88 35.08 9.05
N LEU A 858 -12.00 35.80 9.20
CA LEU A 858 -12.06 37.24 8.96
C LEU A 858 -11.69 37.98 10.27
N PRO A 859 -10.71 38.90 10.26
CA PRO A 859 -10.46 39.77 11.39
C PRO A 859 -11.59 40.80 11.51
N LEU A 860 -12.27 40.82 12.65
CA LEU A 860 -13.26 41.83 13.03
C LEU A 860 -12.79 42.51 14.30
N ALA A 861 -12.85 43.85 14.34
CA ALA A 861 -12.29 44.66 15.42
C ALA A 861 -12.93 44.45 16.82
N GLN A 862 -14.00 43.65 16.92
CA GLN A 862 -14.81 43.50 18.14
C GLN A 862 -15.24 42.05 18.46
N GLN A 863 -14.87 41.04 17.67
CA GLN A 863 -15.10 39.62 18.02
C GLN A 863 -13.98 38.70 17.51
N PRO A 864 -13.60 37.65 18.27
CA PRO A 864 -12.61 36.69 17.83
C PRO A 864 -13.14 35.87 16.64
N GLU A 865 -12.41 35.93 15.54
CA GLU A 865 -12.42 35.01 14.39
C GLU A 865 -13.79 34.50 13.92
N ARG A 866 -14.35 35.09 12.85
CA ARG A 866 -15.51 34.50 12.16
C ARG A 866 -15.06 33.48 11.09
N PRO A 867 -15.19 32.15 11.32
CA PRO A 867 -14.85 31.15 10.32
C PRO A 867 -15.77 31.26 9.11
N THR A 868 -15.16 31.49 7.95
CA THR A 868 -15.84 31.82 6.68
C THR A 868 -15.37 30.85 5.60
N VAL A 869 -16.29 30.40 4.73
CA VAL A 869 -16.00 29.50 3.62
C VAL A 869 -15.88 30.32 2.34
N GLY A 870 -14.81 30.10 1.57
CA GLY A 870 -14.58 30.73 0.28
C GLY A 870 -14.17 29.73 -0.79
N LYS A 871 -14.51 30.03 -2.05
CA LYS A 871 -14.06 29.30 -3.25
C LYS A 871 -12.99 30.12 -3.96
N ILE A 872 -11.85 29.52 -4.28
CA ILE A 872 -10.73 30.18 -4.93
C ILE A 872 -11.05 30.47 -6.40
N ASN A 873 -10.97 31.74 -6.79
CA ASN A 873 -11.08 32.20 -8.17
C ASN A 873 -9.71 32.28 -8.84
N SER A 874 -8.71 32.80 -8.13
CA SER A 874 -7.32 32.95 -8.56
C SER A 874 -6.37 33.07 -7.35
N ILE A 875 -5.09 32.80 -7.57
CA ILE A 875 -4.00 32.84 -6.57
C ILE A 875 -2.93 33.80 -7.10
N TRP A 876 -2.41 34.67 -6.23
CA TRP A 876 -1.44 35.71 -6.58
C TRP A 876 -0.21 35.64 -5.68
N CYS A 877 0.97 35.59 -6.30
CA CYS A 877 2.24 35.89 -5.66
C CYS A 877 2.41 37.40 -5.59
N VAL A 878 2.86 37.92 -4.45
CA VAL A 878 3.33 39.29 -4.29
C VAL A 878 4.76 39.24 -3.74
N GLN A 879 5.72 39.70 -4.54
CA GLN A 879 7.14 39.62 -4.25
C GLN A 879 7.76 41.02 -4.23
N LYS A 880 8.46 41.36 -3.15
CA LYS A 880 9.33 42.54 -3.07
C LYS A 880 10.78 42.08 -3.28
N PRO A 881 11.65 42.82 -3.98
CA PRO A 881 13.08 42.57 -3.91
C PRO A 881 13.52 42.50 -2.44
N GLN A 882 14.29 41.47 -2.08
CA GLN A 882 14.83 41.22 -0.73
C GLN A 882 13.86 40.76 0.39
N HIS A 883 12.57 40.50 0.14
CA HIS A 883 11.66 39.97 1.20
C HIS A 883 10.92 38.66 0.83
N GLN A 884 10.47 37.93 1.85
CA GLN A 884 9.68 36.71 1.71
C GLN A 884 8.38 36.97 0.92
N SER A 885 8.09 36.10 -0.04
CA SER A 885 6.90 36.21 -0.90
C SER A 885 5.61 36.05 -0.10
N ARG A 886 4.62 36.90 -0.39
CA ARG A 886 3.26 36.81 0.16
C ARG A 886 2.33 36.18 -0.87
N TYR A 887 1.34 35.42 -0.41
CA TYR A 887 0.37 34.78 -1.29
C TYR A 887 -1.05 35.22 -0.92
N LEU A 888 -1.78 35.70 -1.92
CA LEU A 888 -3.13 36.23 -1.80
C LEU A 888 -4.09 35.38 -2.62
N LEU A 889 -5.21 35.02 -2.02
CA LEU A 889 -6.28 34.25 -2.64
C LEU A 889 -7.44 35.18 -2.96
N HIS A 890 -7.85 35.25 -4.23
CA HIS A 890 -9.14 35.85 -4.59
C HIS A 890 -10.24 34.83 -4.32
N LEU A 891 -11.08 35.08 -3.31
CA LEU A 891 -12.12 34.16 -2.86
C LEU A 891 -13.51 34.73 -3.13
N THR A 892 -14.43 33.91 -3.65
CA THR A 892 -15.87 34.18 -3.58
C THR A 892 -16.44 33.54 -2.31
N ILE A 893 -17.18 34.30 -1.51
CA ILE A 893 -17.76 33.84 -0.23
C ILE A 893 -18.92 32.87 -0.49
N LEU A 894 -18.99 31.80 0.29
CA LEU A 894 -20.12 30.87 0.36
C LEU A 894 -20.99 31.17 1.60
N LYS A 895 -22.30 31.31 1.41
CA LYS A 895 -23.28 31.43 2.50
C LYS A 895 -23.82 30.03 2.86
N LYS A 896 -23.77 29.68 4.14
CA LYS A 896 -24.42 28.48 4.71
C LYS A 896 -25.94 28.57 4.51
N LYS A 897 -26.59 27.53 3.98
CA LYS A 897 -28.06 27.45 3.79
C LYS A 897 -28.72 26.65 4.92
N GLY A 898 -28.55 25.34 4.91
CA GLY A 898 -29.17 24.38 5.83
C GLY A 898 -28.72 22.96 5.51
N VAL A 899 -29.23 21.95 6.20
CA VAL A 899 -29.04 20.55 5.80
C VAL A 899 -29.88 20.29 4.55
N ASN A 900 -29.31 19.61 3.55
CA ASN A 900 -30.03 19.25 2.33
C ASN A 900 -30.81 17.94 2.52
N ASP A 901 -32.09 17.91 2.17
CA ASP A 901 -32.99 16.78 2.40
C ASP A 901 -32.56 15.46 1.72
N TRP A 902 -31.93 15.56 0.54
CA TRP A 902 -31.48 14.39 -0.22
C TRP A 902 -30.15 13.84 0.30
N TYR A 903 -29.16 14.72 0.50
CA TYR A 903 -27.80 14.31 0.89
C TYR A 903 -27.63 14.17 2.41
N GLN A 904 -28.54 14.69 3.23
CA GLN A 904 -28.42 14.80 4.70
C GLN A 904 -27.09 15.44 5.15
N MET A 905 -26.57 16.34 4.31
CA MET A 905 -25.30 17.04 4.49
C MET A 905 -25.51 18.55 4.38
N GLN A 906 -24.58 19.31 4.95
CA GLN A 906 -24.68 20.77 5.00
C GLN A 906 -24.51 21.41 3.61
N GLU A 907 -25.53 22.14 3.17
CA GLU A 907 -25.50 22.90 1.92
C GLU A 907 -25.00 24.34 2.12
N PHE A 908 -24.27 24.83 1.13
CA PHE A 908 -23.78 26.19 0.98
C PHE A 908 -24.07 26.71 -0.43
N LYS A 909 -24.27 28.03 -0.55
CA LYS A 909 -24.46 28.72 -1.83
C LYS A 909 -23.40 29.78 -2.08
N VAL A 910 -22.82 29.77 -3.27
CA VAL A 910 -21.90 30.80 -3.77
C VAL A 910 -22.63 32.13 -3.85
N THR A 911 -22.05 33.18 -3.27
CA THR A 911 -22.60 34.55 -3.29
C THR A 911 -21.92 35.41 -4.36
N SER A 912 -22.41 36.63 -4.58
CA SER A 912 -21.73 37.64 -5.41
C SER A 912 -20.54 38.32 -4.71
N LYS A 913 -20.35 38.13 -3.40
CA LYS A 913 -19.29 38.79 -2.63
C LYS A 913 -17.96 38.08 -2.84
N SER A 914 -16.92 38.83 -3.23
CA SER A 914 -15.54 38.34 -3.30
C SER A 914 -14.59 39.25 -2.52
N LEU A 915 -13.45 38.71 -2.07
CA LEU A 915 -12.39 39.46 -1.40
C LEU A 915 -11.03 38.80 -1.57
N PHE A 916 -9.96 39.51 -1.19
CA PHE A 916 -8.61 38.96 -1.11
C PHE A 916 -8.25 38.54 0.30
N VAL A 917 -7.72 37.33 0.45
CA VAL A 917 -7.31 36.75 1.75
C VAL A 917 -5.85 36.36 1.67
N ASN A 918 -5.05 36.77 2.65
CA ASN A 918 -3.70 36.24 2.81
C ASN A 918 -3.80 34.77 3.26
N THR A 919 -3.04 33.91 2.60
CA THR A 919 -2.90 32.49 2.95
C THR A 919 -2.65 32.19 4.43
N THR A 920 -2.02 33.10 5.19
CA THR A 920 -1.84 32.95 6.64
C THR A 920 -3.14 32.92 7.45
N ALA A 921 -4.24 33.44 6.91
CA ALA A 921 -5.56 33.42 7.54
C ALA A 921 -6.39 32.17 7.18
N VAL A 922 -5.86 31.26 6.34
CA VAL A 922 -6.54 30.03 5.92
C VAL A 922 -6.27 28.92 6.93
N ALA A 923 -7.33 28.41 7.55
CA ALA A 923 -7.26 27.35 8.53
C ALA A 923 -7.17 25.94 7.90
N SER A 924 -7.88 25.71 6.79
CA SER A 924 -7.88 24.41 6.07
C SER A 924 -8.55 24.51 4.70
N THR A 925 -8.25 23.58 3.79
CA THR A 925 -9.14 23.27 2.67
C THR A 925 -10.36 22.45 3.11
N LEU A 926 -11.46 22.56 2.36
CA LEU A 926 -12.70 21.81 2.54
C LEU A 926 -13.13 21.11 1.24
N ASN A 927 -13.72 19.94 1.37
CA ASN A 927 -14.23 19.12 0.27
C ASN A 927 -15.71 19.46 0.03
N PHE A 928 -15.97 20.21 -1.04
CA PHE A 928 -17.32 20.51 -1.50
C PHE A 928 -17.62 19.79 -2.82
N GLN A 929 -18.79 19.16 -2.88
CA GLN A 929 -19.35 18.55 -4.08
C GLN A 929 -20.46 19.43 -4.62
N HIS A 930 -20.66 19.44 -5.94
CA HIS A 930 -21.80 20.18 -6.51
C HIS A 930 -23.13 19.51 -6.11
N ASN A 931 -24.19 20.29 -5.85
CA ASN A 931 -25.53 19.73 -5.62
C ASN A 931 -26.12 19.25 -6.96
N CYS A 932 -25.68 18.09 -7.43
CA CYS A 932 -26.07 17.54 -8.71
C CYS A 932 -27.56 17.18 -8.78
N HIS A 933 -28.16 16.77 -7.65
CA HIS A 933 -29.57 16.41 -7.54
C HIS A 933 -30.47 17.62 -7.81
N ASN A 934 -30.37 18.68 -7.01
CA ASN A 934 -31.19 19.89 -7.22
C ASN A 934 -30.75 20.68 -8.47
N GLY A 935 -29.50 20.51 -8.90
CA GLY A 935 -28.96 21.14 -10.10
C GLY A 935 -29.34 20.47 -11.43
N ASN A 936 -30.15 19.40 -11.41
CA ASN A 936 -30.61 18.66 -12.59
C ASN A 936 -29.49 18.34 -13.60
N CYS A 937 -28.33 17.90 -13.10
CA CYS A 937 -27.12 17.78 -13.90
C CYS A 937 -27.22 16.59 -14.87
N THR A 938 -26.76 16.78 -16.11
CA THR A 938 -26.90 15.79 -17.19
C THR A 938 -25.58 15.08 -17.47
N LEU A 939 -25.66 13.83 -17.94
CA LEU A 939 -24.47 13.10 -18.41
C LEU A 939 -24.29 13.30 -19.92
N THR A 940 -23.30 14.09 -20.31
CA THR A 940 -22.96 14.40 -21.71
C THR A 940 -21.69 13.68 -22.13
N LYS A 941 -21.55 13.31 -23.40
CA LYS A 941 -20.33 12.67 -23.92
C LYS A 941 -19.25 13.71 -24.27
N THR A 942 -18.70 14.39 -23.27
CA THR A 942 -17.72 15.48 -23.46
C THR A 942 -16.28 15.10 -23.13
N LYS A 943 -16.07 14.20 -22.17
CA LYS A 943 -14.75 13.78 -21.70
C LYS A 943 -14.01 12.95 -22.75
N THR A 944 -12.86 13.45 -23.20
CA THR A 944 -11.93 12.69 -24.05
C THR A 944 -11.40 11.48 -23.28
N VAL A 945 -11.40 10.31 -23.93
CA VAL A 945 -10.81 9.07 -23.39
C VAL A 945 -9.50 8.83 -24.09
N ARG A 946 -8.41 8.62 -23.36
CA ARG A 946 -7.18 8.10 -23.99
C ARG A 946 -7.26 6.59 -24.16
N ILE A 947 -6.96 6.14 -25.37
CA ILE A 947 -6.74 4.73 -25.72
C ILE A 947 -5.35 4.67 -26.34
N GLU A 948 -4.47 3.81 -25.82
CA GLU A 948 -3.11 3.61 -26.37
C GLU A 948 -2.32 4.93 -26.49
N ARG A 949 -2.35 5.74 -25.42
CA ARG A 949 -1.77 7.11 -25.31
C ARG A 949 -2.39 8.17 -26.25
N ILE A 950 -3.26 7.80 -27.20
CA ILE A 950 -3.94 8.70 -28.15
C ILE A 950 -5.31 9.16 -27.62
N ASP A 951 -5.65 10.43 -27.83
CA ASP A 951 -6.97 11.00 -27.53
C ASP A 951 -8.03 10.40 -28.48
N SER A 952 -8.93 9.57 -27.94
CA SER A 952 -9.94 8.89 -28.74
C SER A 952 -11.08 9.83 -29.16
N VAL A 953 -11.52 9.66 -30.41
CA VAL A 953 -12.78 10.22 -30.93
C VAL A 953 -14.00 9.76 -30.12
N VAL A 954 -13.90 8.64 -29.39
CA VAL A 954 -14.96 8.12 -28.53
C VAL A 954 -14.93 8.83 -27.18
N LYS A 955 -15.80 9.83 -27.01
CA LYS A 955 -15.97 10.56 -25.75
C LYS A 955 -16.76 9.76 -24.71
N ALA A 956 -16.27 9.75 -23.47
CA ALA A 956 -16.94 9.20 -22.30
C ALA A 956 -18.00 10.17 -21.74
N LEU A 957 -18.92 9.62 -20.95
CA LEU A 957 -19.89 10.40 -20.20
C LEU A 957 -19.20 11.21 -19.09
N GLU A 958 -19.59 12.46 -18.96
CA GLU A 958 -19.14 13.43 -17.98
C GLU A 958 -20.36 14.18 -17.44
N VAL A 959 -20.30 14.65 -16.19
CA VAL A 959 -21.41 15.41 -15.60
C VAL A 959 -21.32 16.86 -16.04
N THR A 960 -22.29 17.30 -16.84
CA THR A 960 -22.51 18.71 -17.14
C THR A 960 -23.41 19.31 -16.05
N HIS A 961 -22.84 20.18 -15.24
CA HIS A 961 -23.55 20.81 -14.12
C HIS A 961 -24.49 21.92 -14.62
N GLY A 962 -25.80 21.74 -14.43
CA GLY A 962 -26.83 22.71 -14.85
C GLY A 962 -26.94 23.96 -13.97
N ASN A 963 -26.55 23.84 -12.70
CA ASN A 963 -26.40 24.92 -11.73
C ASN A 963 -24.92 25.02 -11.34
N ARG A 964 -24.42 26.22 -10.98
CA ARG A 964 -23.03 26.43 -10.51
C ARG A 964 -22.93 27.14 -9.15
N LEU A 965 -24.04 27.21 -8.41
CA LEU A 965 -24.17 28.03 -7.20
C LEU A 965 -24.31 27.22 -5.92
N ASP A 966 -24.97 26.07 -5.93
CA ASP A 966 -25.22 25.27 -4.71
C ASP A 966 -24.24 24.10 -4.59
N TYR A 967 -23.64 23.95 -3.41
CA TYR A 967 -22.61 22.96 -3.10
C TYR A 967 -22.90 22.30 -1.75
N ILE A 968 -22.63 21.00 -1.67
CA ILE A 968 -22.74 20.17 -0.48
C ILE A 968 -21.34 20.01 0.14
N LEU A 969 -21.20 20.32 1.43
CA LEU A 969 -19.98 20.01 2.19
C LEU A 969 -19.93 18.51 2.45
N ASN A 970 -18.92 17.81 1.93
CA ASN A 970 -18.71 16.38 2.18
C ASN A 970 -18.25 16.17 3.64
N THR A 971 -19.21 15.91 4.52
CA THR A 971 -18.95 15.71 5.96
C THR A 971 -18.21 14.41 6.25
N CYS A 972 -18.23 13.44 5.32
CA CYS A 972 -17.49 12.19 5.37
C CYS A 972 -16.04 12.30 4.84
N SER A 973 -15.53 13.52 4.62
CA SER A 973 -14.15 13.73 4.17
C SER A 973 -13.14 13.23 5.23
N LEU A 974 -12.37 12.19 4.88
CA LEU A 974 -11.26 11.66 5.68
C LEU A 974 -10.10 12.67 5.82
N HIS A 975 -10.06 13.69 4.97
CA HIS A 975 -9.13 14.81 5.06
C HIS A 975 -9.75 15.96 5.88
N ALA A 976 -8.98 16.52 6.83
CA ALA A 976 -9.37 17.66 7.67
C ALA A 976 -10.72 17.49 8.39
N ILE A 977 -10.98 16.29 8.93
CA ILE A 977 -12.24 15.85 9.55
C ILE A 977 -12.79 16.90 10.53
N ASN A 978 -11.96 17.36 11.48
CA ASN A 978 -12.36 18.34 12.51
C ASN A 978 -12.87 19.66 11.90
N PHE A 979 -12.28 20.14 10.81
CA PHE A 979 -12.73 21.35 10.12
C PHE A 979 -14.02 21.12 9.34
N HIS A 980 -14.19 19.95 8.71
CA HIS A 980 -15.44 19.59 8.04
C HIS A 980 -16.60 19.51 9.04
N GLN A 981 -16.42 18.79 10.15
CA GLN A 981 -17.43 18.66 11.22
C GLN A 981 -17.78 20.03 11.84
N LYS A 982 -16.78 20.83 12.25
CA LYS A 982 -17.01 22.17 12.81
C LYS A 982 -17.67 23.15 11.83
N THR A 983 -17.38 23.05 10.54
CA THR A 983 -18.00 23.91 9.50
C THR A 983 -19.43 23.47 9.20
N ALA A 984 -19.64 22.15 9.09
CA ALA A 984 -20.94 21.56 8.85
C ALA A 984 -21.90 21.87 10.00
N LYS A 985 -21.44 21.74 11.25
CA LYS A 985 -22.29 21.77 12.46
C LYS A 985 -23.53 20.87 12.29
N LEU A 986 -23.33 19.67 11.77
CA LEU A 986 -24.39 18.66 11.80
C LEU A 986 -24.51 18.17 13.24
N GLU A 987 -25.72 18.23 13.77
CA GLU A 987 -26.07 17.54 15.00
C GLU A 987 -26.35 16.08 14.64
N PHE A 988 -25.36 15.23 14.88
CA PHE A 988 -25.55 13.78 14.83
C PHE A 988 -26.39 13.39 16.04
N ARG A 989 -27.71 13.33 15.84
CA ARG A 989 -28.63 12.84 16.88
C ARG A 989 -28.27 11.40 17.23
N THR A 990 -28.29 11.08 18.52
CA THR A 990 -28.25 9.68 18.95
C THR A 990 -29.44 8.95 18.33
N ILE A 991 -29.18 7.82 17.67
CA ILE A 991 -30.24 6.97 17.13
C ILE A 991 -30.93 6.31 18.32
N GLU A 992 -32.23 6.56 18.47
CA GLU A 992 -32.99 6.05 19.61
C GLU A 992 -33.17 4.53 19.52
N PRO A 993 -33.28 3.80 20.65
CA PRO A 993 -33.45 2.35 20.65
C PRO A 993 -34.65 1.87 19.81
N LEU A 994 -35.73 2.65 19.77
CA LEU A 994 -36.91 2.36 18.95
C LEU A 994 -36.64 2.42 17.44
N GLU A 995 -35.69 3.24 16.99
CA GLU A 995 -35.35 3.37 15.58
C GLU A 995 -34.51 2.19 15.09
N TRP A 996 -33.61 1.70 15.94
CA TRP A 996 -32.92 0.43 15.73
C TRP A 996 -33.93 -0.72 15.60
N LEU A 997 -34.96 -0.77 16.46
CA LEU A 997 -36.03 -1.76 16.37
C LEU A 997 -36.81 -1.66 15.05
N ASN A 998 -37.30 -0.48 14.70
CA ASN A 998 -38.04 -0.25 13.46
C ASN A 998 -37.22 -0.68 12.23
N ALA A 999 -35.94 -0.30 12.18
CA ALA A 999 -35.04 -0.69 11.11
C ALA A 999 -34.77 -2.21 11.06
N MET A 1000 -34.64 -2.88 12.22
CA MET A 1000 -34.53 -4.35 12.29
C MET A 1000 -35.80 -5.07 11.82
N HIS A 1001 -36.99 -4.58 12.19
CA HIS A 1001 -38.27 -5.14 11.74
C HIS A 1001 -38.47 -4.94 10.23
N GLU A 1002 -38.19 -3.75 9.69
CA GLU A 1002 -38.19 -3.51 8.24
C GLU A 1002 -37.19 -4.41 7.49
N ALA A 1003 -35.98 -4.56 8.06
CA ALA A 1003 -34.94 -5.44 7.54
C ALA A 1003 -35.37 -6.91 7.53
N GLN A 1004 -36.09 -7.37 8.56
CA GLN A 1004 -36.64 -8.72 8.57
C GLN A 1004 -37.69 -8.89 7.45
N VAL A 1005 -38.68 -8.00 7.37
CA VAL A 1005 -39.77 -8.09 6.39
C VAL A 1005 -39.26 -8.01 4.93
N LYS A 1006 -38.36 -7.07 4.63
CA LYS A 1006 -37.84 -6.85 3.26
C LYS A 1006 -37.01 -8.03 2.72
N TYR A 1007 -36.45 -8.87 3.58
CA TYR A 1007 -35.49 -9.92 3.19
C TYR A 1007 -36.02 -11.35 3.39
N VAL A 1008 -37.03 -11.58 4.23
CA VAL A 1008 -37.70 -12.90 4.38
C VAL A 1008 -38.46 -13.34 3.11
N GLY A 1009 -38.83 -12.40 2.22
CA GLY A 1009 -39.63 -12.67 1.02
C GLY A 1009 -38.88 -12.88 -0.31
N ARG A 1010 -37.54 -12.87 -0.35
CA ARG A 1010 -36.79 -13.02 -1.62
C ARG A 1010 -35.92 -14.28 -1.61
N PRO A 1011 -36.20 -15.29 -2.46
CA PRO A 1011 -35.34 -16.46 -2.57
C PRO A 1011 -33.95 -16.03 -3.04
N VAL A 1012 -32.94 -16.31 -2.22
CA VAL A 1012 -31.55 -16.02 -2.55
C VAL A 1012 -31.14 -16.94 -3.69
N ARG A 1013 -31.29 -16.48 -4.94
CA ARG A 1013 -30.49 -17.00 -6.05
C ARG A 1013 -29.03 -16.66 -5.75
N LEU A 1014 -28.38 -17.58 -5.05
CA LEU A 1014 -26.93 -17.66 -5.01
C LEU A 1014 -26.46 -17.72 -6.46
N ALA A 1015 -25.86 -16.62 -6.94
CA ALA A 1015 -24.97 -16.73 -8.08
C ALA A 1015 -23.89 -17.75 -7.67
N ASN A 1016 -23.75 -18.83 -8.44
CA ASN A 1016 -22.75 -19.86 -8.17
C ASN A 1016 -21.35 -19.26 -8.25
N SER A 1017 -20.81 -18.82 -7.11
CA SER A 1017 -19.42 -18.40 -6.94
C SER A 1017 -18.52 -19.63 -7.04
N GLY A 1018 -18.32 -20.08 -8.27
CA GLY A 1018 -17.55 -21.27 -8.64
C GLY A 1018 -17.25 -21.35 -10.15
N ARG A 1019 -17.80 -20.45 -10.97
CA ARG A 1019 -17.36 -20.21 -12.36
C ARG A 1019 -17.45 -18.70 -12.67
N PRO A 1020 -16.39 -18.06 -13.17
CA PRO A 1020 -16.52 -16.77 -13.84
C PRO A 1020 -17.13 -17.02 -15.23
N CYS A 1021 -18.43 -16.78 -15.38
CA CYS A 1021 -19.02 -16.67 -16.71
C CYS A 1021 -18.57 -15.35 -17.34
N VAL A 1022 -17.47 -15.43 -18.09
CA VAL A 1022 -17.16 -14.51 -19.19
C VAL A 1022 -18.32 -14.57 -20.22
N ASP A 1023 -18.47 -13.54 -21.05
CA ASP A 1023 -19.46 -13.44 -22.13
C ASP A 1023 -20.93 -13.19 -21.75
N ARG A 1024 -21.19 -12.07 -21.05
CA ARG A 1024 -22.28 -11.16 -21.45
C ARG A 1024 -21.83 -9.70 -21.37
N PRO A 1025 -22.06 -8.86 -22.40
CA PRO A 1025 -21.87 -7.43 -22.27
C PRO A 1025 -22.83 -6.90 -21.21
N VAL A 1026 -22.41 -5.90 -20.44
CA VAL A 1026 -23.20 -5.26 -19.38
C VAL A 1026 -24.43 -4.58 -19.98
N ARG A 1027 -25.50 -5.35 -20.18
CA ARG A 1027 -26.84 -4.79 -20.43
C ARG A 1027 -27.23 -4.03 -19.18
N ARG A 1028 -27.53 -2.73 -19.36
CA ARG A 1028 -28.07 -1.84 -18.34
C ARG A 1028 -29.24 -2.53 -17.63
N VAL A 1029 -29.00 -3.05 -16.43
CA VAL A 1029 -30.04 -3.03 -15.39
C VAL A 1029 -30.17 -1.55 -15.04
N GLY A 1030 -31.36 -0.98 -15.23
CA GLY A 1030 -31.57 0.44 -15.04
C GLY A 1030 -31.18 0.87 -13.62
N LEU A 1031 -30.60 2.07 -13.52
CA LEU A 1031 -30.42 2.77 -12.24
C LEU A 1031 -31.81 3.19 -11.73
N THR A 1032 -32.57 2.25 -11.17
CA THR A 1032 -33.62 2.59 -10.21
C THR A 1032 -32.95 3.14 -8.94
N PRO A 1033 -33.54 4.14 -8.27
CA PRO A 1033 -32.89 4.78 -7.14
C PRO A 1033 -32.58 3.77 -6.03
N TRP A 1034 -31.34 3.83 -5.55
CA TRP A 1034 -30.88 3.07 -4.40
C TRP A 1034 -31.63 3.56 -3.16
N LYS A 1035 -32.78 2.95 -2.84
CA LYS A 1035 -33.33 3.03 -1.49
C LYS A 1035 -32.36 2.27 -0.59
N ALA A 1036 -31.52 3.02 0.11
CA ALA A 1036 -30.72 2.52 1.21
C ALA A 1036 -31.60 1.68 2.15
N CYS A 1037 -31.04 0.61 2.70
CA CYS A 1037 -31.74 -0.13 3.74
C CYS A 1037 -31.51 0.64 5.04
N PRO A 1038 -32.57 1.14 5.72
CA PRO A 1038 -32.41 2.02 6.88
C PRO A 1038 -31.42 1.48 7.90
N LEU A 1039 -31.38 0.15 8.05
CA LEU A 1039 -30.45 -0.54 8.92
C LEU A 1039 -28.97 -0.20 8.72
N ALA A 1040 -28.45 -0.03 7.49
CA ALA A 1040 -27.03 0.35 7.35
C ALA A 1040 -26.78 1.86 7.29
N ASP A 1041 -27.82 2.67 7.06
CA ASP A 1041 -27.72 4.11 7.36
C ASP A 1041 -27.52 4.29 8.88
N LEU A 1042 -28.23 3.50 9.70
CA LEU A 1042 -28.02 3.45 11.15
C LEU A 1042 -26.68 2.84 11.59
N ILE A 1043 -26.08 1.90 10.83
CA ILE A 1043 -24.74 1.32 11.15
C ILE A 1043 -23.60 2.28 10.81
N VAL A 1044 -23.78 3.14 9.80
CA VAL A 1044 -22.77 4.12 9.36
C VAL A 1044 -22.83 5.41 10.18
N SER A 1045 -24.01 5.77 10.69
CA SER A 1045 -24.21 6.85 11.65
C SER A 1045 -23.86 6.48 13.10
#